data_AF-A0A940VHB8-F1
#
_entry.id   AF-A0A940VHB8-F1
#
_cell.length_a   1.000
_cell.length_b   1.000
_cell.length_c   1.000
_cell.angle_alpha   90.00
_cell.angle_beta   90.00
_cell.angle_gamma   90.00
#
_symmetry.space_group_name_H-M   'P 1'
#
loop_
_entity.id
_entity.type
_entity.pdbx_description
1 polymer ?
#
loop_
_entity_poly.entity_id
_entity_poly.type
_entity_poly.pdbx_seq_one_letter_code
_entity_poly.pdbx_strand_id
1 'polypeptide(L)'
;MNSADAPHRVTKPLFTFGTLTLLLLMGIGFSFGITRLFLGLGSVTNLDNHSPWGIWISFDVACGVALAAGGFTTAALVEIFGRKKYIALLRPAILTAFLGYLWVAIALSFDLGRYWNIWRPIFNWQGNSVLFEVGMCVTVYLMVLAIEMSPSILEGLKARIDDNEWGAAVLRKIEKPLMIAYALIKIALPIFIVAGVVLSFMHQSSLGTLMLISPTKMSPLWDTNLLPLLFLMSAIMVGFPMVILETIYANISFGRKAEMELLTPLARFVPWFLGAYGLLKLGDLAWRWNGLNLGADPGETIALLVEIMVGVIAPFLLLLNKAVRRSMGWLFFAVSLIIFGVVLNRINVFLVGYNPPYSLKAYFPSIGELAMTVAIVSSILFCYRLLVTYFPILPGYVAATPGRPAVPREERAKTVSPFWTWVIRFTAVGFLLTFIGLYVFVHERAVQSTVRSVEEVQRVKAAQPVHEAMASASYPQRPEAYKNFYRLDSDYLNSRSEDYEPVPFAHRIHDELSGGDCGVCHHRYAMSEDDRVGEDIKSLHASIEIQLGGPCAACHDDMASNPPQACGRCHAGPNESDDPARLGLKGAYHRQCIGCHERQLQPAPAPTECSSCHHPWTPDHAPLVILAERPAPQAVTRACLECHPKTGQDLLGTAHWNWKGQSPTLAGYENRTDVSLQLMVNNYCIAIGSNQYACATCHIGYGWLDSSFDFSDPAQIDCLVCH
;
A
#
# COMPACT_ATOMS: atom_id res chain seq x y z
N MET A 1 -20.74 -16.26 -42.84
CA MET A 1 -19.31 -16.65 -42.75
C MET A 1 -19.04 -17.63 -43.88
N ASN A 2 -18.02 -17.39 -44.71
CA ASN A 2 -17.51 -18.42 -45.59
C ASN A 2 -16.87 -19.53 -44.74
N SER A 3 -16.89 -20.78 -45.20
CA SER A 3 -16.29 -21.92 -44.46
C SER A 3 -14.80 -21.74 -44.16
N ALA A 4 -14.11 -20.90 -44.94
CA ALA A 4 -12.70 -20.55 -44.75
C ALA A 4 -12.42 -19.63 -43.53
N ASP A 5 -13.44 -18.95 -42.98
CA ASP A 5 -13.29 -18.01 -41.85
C ASP A 5 -13.67 -18.63 -40.50
N ALA A 6 -14.09 -19.90 -40.48
CA ALA A 6 -14.54 -20.58 -39.26
C ALA A 6 -13.38 -20.81 -38.27
N PRO A 7 -13.60 -20.62 -36.96
CA PRO A 7 -12.58 -20.91 -35.95
C PRO A 7 -12.11 -22.36 -36.01
N HIS A 8 -10.81 -22.61 -35.82
CA HIS A 8 -10.21 -23.94 -35.98
C HIS A 8 -9.08 -24.17 -34.95
N ARG A 9 -8.73 -25.44 -34.76
CA ARG A 9 -7.67 -25.90 -33.85
C ARG A 9 -6.29 -25.73 -34.49
N VAL A 10 -5.27 -25.43 -33.70
CA VAL A 10 -3.88 -25.37 -34.17
C VAL A 10 -3.31 -26.77 -34.39
N THR A 11 -2.71 -27.02 -35.56
CA THR A 11 -2.14 -28.33 -35.94
C THR A 11 -0.68 -28.55 -35.54
N LYS A 12 0.00 -27.53 -35.00
CA LYS A 12 1.37 -27.66 -34.51
C LYS A 12 1.45 -28.47 -33.21
N PRO A 13 2.55 -29.23 -32.99
CA PRO A 13 2.73 -29.98 -31.76
C PRO A 13 2.72 -29.07 -30.53
N LEU A 14 2.05 -29.53 -29.47
CA LEU A 14 1.96 -28.80 -28.21
C LEU A 14 3.36 -28.65 -27.59
N PHE A 15 4.06 -29.78 -27.39
CA PHE A 15 5.40 -29.81 -26.82
C PHE A 15 6.46 -29.39 -27.85
N THR A 16 6.99 -28.20 -27.65
CA THR A 16 8.13 -27.61 -28.35
C THR A 16 9.18 -27.18 -27.33
N PHE A 17 10.39 -26.82 -27.78
CA PHE A 17 11.41 -26.25 -26.89
C PHE A 17 10.85 -25.09 -26.05
N GLY A 18 10.09 -24.18 -26.68
CA GLY A 18 9.47 -23.05 -25.98
C GLY A 18 8.49 -23.47 -24.88
N THR A 19 7.65 -24.49 -25.09
CA THR A 19 6.74 -24.95 -24.02
C THR A 19 7.45 -25.68 -22.89
N LEU A 20 8.55 -26.38 -23.19
CA LEU A 20 9.37 -26.99 -22.14
C LEU A 20 10.04 -25.91 -21.28
N THR A 21 10.51 -24.82 -21.89
CA THR A 21 10.99 -23.64 -21.15
C THR A 21 9.89 -23.03 -20.28
N LEU A 22 8.66 -22.88 -20.79
CA LEU A 22 7.53 -22.38 -19.99
C LEU A 22 7.26 -23.29 -18.78
N LEU A 23 7.21 -24.61 -18.99
CA LEU A 23 6.99 -25.58 -17.90
C LEU A 23 8.10 -25.55 -16.84
N LEU A 24 9.36 -25.36 -17.25
CA LEU A 24 10.47 -25.20 -16.32
C LEU A 24 10.32 -23.93 -15.47
N LEU A 25 10.03 -22.79 -16.10
CA LEU A 25 9.82 -21.52 -15.40
C LEU A 25 8.63 -21.60 -14.43
N MET A 26 7.54 -22.24 -14.86
CA MET A 26 6.39 -22.54 -14.00
C MET A 26 6.79 -23.38 -12.79
N GLY A 27 7.54 -24.47 -12.99
CA GLY A 27 7.99 -25.35 -11.91
C GLY A 27 8.83 -24.61 -10.87
N ILE A 28 9.75 -23.76 -11.31
CA ILE A 28 10.58 -22.93 -10.42
C ILE A 28 9.71 -21.95 -9.64
N GLY A 29 8.91 -21.11 -10.30
CA GLY A 29 8.11 -20.11 -9.59
C GLY A 29 7.04 -20.72 -8.67
N PHE A 30 6.34 -21.77 -9.10
CA PHE A 30 5.37 -22.44 -8.23
C PHE A 30 6.01 -23.17 -7.05
N SER A 31 7.27 -23.61 -7.15
CA SER A 31 7.96 -24.14 -5.97
C SER A 31 8.10 -23.07 -4.89
N PHE A 32 8.48 -21.83 -5.24
CA PHE A 32 8.49 -20.70 -4.31
C PHE A 32 7.07 -20.40 -3.78
N GLY A 33 6.06 -20.41 -4.66
CA GLY A 33 4.67 -20.25 -4.22
C GLY A 33 4.22 -21.27 -3.20
N ILE A 34 4.52 -22.55 -3.44
CA ILE A 34 4.17 -23.62 -2.51
C ILE A 34 4.91 -23.42 -1.18
N THR A 35 6.20 -23.09 -1.21
CA THR A 35 6.97 -22.77 0.01
C THR A 35 6.31 -21.65 0.80
N ARG A 36 5.87 -20.57 0.14
CA ARG A 36 5.21 -19.45 0.80
C ARG A 36 3.88 -19.85 1.46
N LEU A 37 3.12 -20.77 0.87
CA LEU A 37 1.84 -21.23 1.42
C LEU A 37 2.03 -21.99 2.75
N PHE A 38 3.17 -22.65 2.94
CA PHE A 38 3.47 -23.40 4.17
C PHE A 38 4.28 -22.61 5.19
N LEU A 39 5.25 -21.80 4.75
CA LEU A 39 6.19 -21.10 5.64
C LEU A 39 5.85 -19.61 5.85
N GLY A 40 4.78 -19.11 5.21
CA GLY A 40 4.36 -17.71 5.28
C GLY A 40 5.04 -16.81 4.25
N LEU A 41 4.56 -15.57 4.15
CA LEU A 41 5.00 -14.59 3.13
C LEU A 41 6.50 -14.29 3.21
N GLY A 42 7.02 -13.99 4.42
CA GLY A 42 8.43 -13.61 4.61
C GLY A 42 9.46 -14.69 4.28
N SER A 43 9.04 -15.93 4.00
CA SER A 43 9.94 -16.99 3.53
C SER A 43 10.34 -16.83 2.06
N VAL A 44 9.53 -16.09 1.30
CA VAL A 44 9.67 -15.97 -0.16
C VAL A 44 9.65 -14.51 -0.60
N THR A 45 9.08 -13.59 0.16
CA THR A 45 8.96 -12.17 -0.23
C THR A 45 9.85 -11.26 0.61
N ASN A 46 10.20 -10.10 0.04
CA ASN A 46 10.82 -8.98 0.75
C ASN A 46 9.77 -7.98 1.29
N LEU A 47 8.50 -8.39 1.38
CA LEU A 47 7.45 -7.58 1.96
C LEU A 47 7.71 -7.40 3.45
N ASP A 48 7.37 -6.22 3.96
CA ASP A 48 7.45 -5.90 5.37
C ASP A 48 6.26 -5.05 5.81
N ASN A 49 6.29 -4.61 7.06
CA ASN A 49 5.23 -3.79 7.59
C ASN A 49 5.13 -2.44 6.89
N HIS A 50 6.16 -1.87 6.27
CA HIS A 50 6.09 -0.58 5.59
C HIS A 50 5.67 -0.75 4.12
N SER A 51 6.15 -1.80 3.46
CA SER A 51 5.86 -2.16 2.07
C SER A 51 5.08 -3.48 2.01
N PRO A 52 3.77 -3.43 2.28
CA PRO A 52 2.91 -4.61 2.37
C PRO A 52 2.54 -5.17 1.00
N TRP A 53 2.59 -4.33 -0.04
CA TRP A 53 2.29 -4.67 -1.42
C TRP A 53 3.56 -4.54 -2.23
N GLY A 54 3.84 -5.58 -3.00
CA GLY A 54 5.03 -5.68 -3.83
C GLY A 54 4.69 -5.87 -5.29
N ILE A 55 5.63 -6.49 -6.01
CA ILE A 55 5.49 -6.76 -7.44
C ILE A 55 4.27 -7.62 -7.76
N TRP A 56 3.83 -8.50 -6.85
CA TRP A 56 2.63 -9.33 -7.06
C TRP A 56 1.35 -8.50 -7.21
N ILE A 57 1.14 -7.48 -6.37
CA ILE A 57 -0.01 -6.60 -6.52
C ILE A 57 0.20 -5.64 -7.70
N SER A 58 1.36 -4.99 -7.80
CA SER A 58 1.56 -3.97 -8.84
C SER A 58 1.60 -4.55 -10.26
N PHE A 59 2.22 -5.72 -10.44
CA PHE A 59 2.37 -6.37 -11.73
C PHE A 59 1.32 -7.46 -11.93
N ASP A 60 1.31 -8.52 -11.12
CA ASP A 60 0.45 -9.68 -11.40
C ASP A 60 -1.04 -9.31 -11.33
N VAL A 61 -1.45 -8.47 -10.37
CA VAL A 61 -2.83 -7.99 -10.27
C VAL A 61 -3.08 -6.75 -11.13
N ALA A 62 -2.44 -5.61 -10.82
CA ALA A 62 -2.81 -4.34 -11.43
C ALA A 62 -2.43 -4.25 -12.92
N CYS A 63 -1.25 -4.74 -13.32
CA CYS A 63 -0.91 -4.86 -14.75
C CYS A 63 -1.70 -5.99 -15.40
N GLY A 64 -1.76 -7.18 -14.79
CA GLY A 64 -2.47 -8.34 -15.35
C GLY A 64 -3.92 -8.04 -15.73
N VAL A 65 -4.67 -7.37 -14.84
CA VAL A 65 -6.05 -6.94 -15.07
C VAL A 65 -6.16 -5.89 -16.18
N ALA A 66 -5.22 -4.94 -16.26
CA ALA A 66 -5.21 -3.92 -17.32
C ALA A 66 -4.89 -4.53 -18.70
N LEU A 67 -3.93 -5.46 -18.77
CA LEU A 67 -3.55 -6.13 -20.01
C LEU A 67 -4.65 -7.08 -20.53
N ALA A 68 -5.49 -7.60 -19.63
CA ALA A 68 -6.67 -8.39 -20.00
C ALA A 68 -7.80 -7.55 -20.64
N ALA A 69 -7.67 -6.22 -20.74
CA ALA A 69 -8.67 -5.32 -21.33
C ALA A 69 -8.99 -5.58 -22.81
N GLY A 70 -8.16 -6.34 -23.52
CA GLY A 70 -8.40 -6.74 -24.91
C GLY A 70 -9.73 -7.45 -25.11
N GLY A 71 -10.18 -8.25 -24.13
CA GLY A 71 -11.45 -8.98 -24.20
C GLY A 71 -12.65 -8.05 -24.30
N PHE A 72 -12.89 -7.22 -23.28
CA PHE A 72 -14.06 -6.34 -23.25
C PHE A 72 -14.03 -5.24 -24.32
N THR A 73 -12.85 -4.69 -24.64
CA THR A 73 -12.74 -3.66 -25.69
C THR A 73 -13.08 -4.23 -27.07
N THR A 74 -12.66 -5.46 -27.35
CA THR A 74 -13.00 -6.16 -28.60
C THR A 74 -14.45 -6.62 -28.61
N ALA A 75 -14.97 -7.11 -27.49
CA ALA A 75 -16.38 -7.47 -27.34
C ALA A 75 -17.29 -6.25 -27.56
N ALA A 76 -17.00 -5.11 -26.92
CA ALA A 76 -17.72 -3.87 -27.15
C ALA A 76 -17.67 -3.43 -28.63
N LEU A 77 -16.49 -3.50 -29.27
CA LEU A 77 -16.33 -3.14 -30.68
C LEU A 77 -17.20 -3.99 -31.61
N VAL A 78 -17.26 -5.31 -31.39
CA VAL A 78 -17.93 -6.26 -32.29
C VAL A 78 -19.43 -6.39 -31.99
N GLU A 79 -19.80 -6.44 -30.71
CA GLU A 79 -21.15 -6.79 -30.26
C GLU A 79 -22.00 -5.57 -29.95
N ILE A 80 -21.43 -4.52 -29.34
CA ILE A 80 -22.16 -3.29 -29.02
C ILE A 80 -22.12 -2.32 -30.21
N PHE A 81 -20.93 -2.01 -30.73
CA PHE A 81 -20.76 -1.09 -31.86
C PHE A 81 -20.96 -1.75 -33.23
N GLY A 82 -21.31 -3.04 -33.26
CA GLY A 82 -21.70 -3.76 -34.48
C GLY A 82 -20.59 -3.90 -35.54
N ARG A 83 -19.30 -3.74 -35.18
CA ARG A 83 -18.19 -3.85 -36.15
C ARG A 83 -17.82 -5.31 -36.41
N LYS A 84 -18.74 -6.06 -37.05
CA LYS A 84 -18.61 -7.51 -37.32
C LYS A 84 -17.37 -7.90 -38.13
N LYS A 85 -16.70 -6.97 -38.81
CA LYS A 85 -15.39 -7.20 -39.45
C LYS A 85 -14.32 -7.75 -38.48
N TYR A 86 -14.39 -7.39 -37.19
CA TYR A 86 -13.39 -7.81 -36.18
C TYR A 86 -13.77 -9.08 -35.42
N ILE A 87 -14.83 -9.79 -35.83
CA ILE A 87 -15.30 -11.01 -35.14
C ILE A 87 -14.22 -12.09 -35.03
N ALA A 88 -13.29 -12.13 -35.99
CA ALA A 88 -12.13 -13.02 -36.00
C ALA A 88 -11.19 -12.81 -34.80
N LEU A 89 -11.13 -11.59 -34.26
CA LEU A 89 -10.28 -11.23 -33.12
C LEU A 89 -10.97 -11.46 -31.77
N LEU A 90 -12.29 -11.70 -31.76
CA LEU A 90 -13.08 -11.73 -30.54
C LEU A 90 -12.74 -12.95 -29.65
N ARG A 91 -12.74 -14.16 -30.19
CA ARG A 91 -12.46 -15.38 -29.42
C ARG A 91 -11.04 -15.41 -28.82
N PRO A 92 -9.97 -15.08 -29.56
CA PRO A 92 -8.64 -14.97 -28.98
C PRO A 92 -8.56 -13.92 -27.87
N ALA A 93 -9.17 -12.74 -28.07
CA ALA A 93 -9.18 -11.68 -27.07
C ALA A 93 -9.93 -12.08 -25.78
N ILE A 94 -11.08 -12.76 -25.90
CA ILE A 94 -11.83 -13.30 -24.75
C ILE A 94 -11.01 -14.38 -24.04
N LEU A 95 -10.30 -15.25 -24.76
CA LEU A 95 -9.42 -16.24 -24.16
C LEU A 95 -8.32 -15.57 -23.34
N THR A 96 -7.65 -14.55 -23.89
CA THR A 96 -6.60 -13.81 -23.20
C THR A 96 -7.15 -13.12 -21.96
N ALA A 97 -8.35 -12.52 -22.05
CA ALA A 97 -9.01 -11.95 -20.88
C ALA A 97 -9.30 -13.03 -19.83
N PHE A 98 -9.96 -14.12 -20.19
CA PHE A 98 -10.27 -15.24 -19.30
C PHE A 98 -9.04 -15.77 -18.56
N LEU A 99 -7.95 -16.03 -19.29
CA LEU A 99 -6.69 -16.49 -18.70
C LEU A 99 -6.06 -15.42 -17.81
N GLY A 100 -6.07 -14.15 -18.23
CA GLY A 100 -5.58 -13.03 -17.44
C GLY A 100 -6.26 -12.95 -16.07
N TYR A 101 -7.60 -12.91 -16.04
CA TYR A 101 -8.35 -12.82 -14.77
C TYR A 101 -8.25 -14.10 -13.93
N LEU A 102 -8.23 -15.28 -14.56
CA LEU A 102 -8.05 -16.55 -13.84
C LEU A 102 -6.71 -16.57 -13.12
N TRP A 103 -5.63 -16.19 -13.81
CA TRP A 103 -4.29 -16.19 -13.25
C TRP A 103 -4.06 -15.05 -12.26
N VAL A 104 -4.73 -13.90 -12.41
CA VAL A 104 -4.80 -12.86 -11.38
C VAL A 104 -5.42 -13.41 -10.08
N ALA A 105 -6.54 -14.13 -10.17
CA ALA A 105 -7.19 -14.72 -9.00
C ALA A 105 -6.31 -15.79 -8.31
N ILE A 106 -5.58 -16.58 -9.11
CA ILE A 106 -4.60 -17.54 -8.61
C ILE A 106 -3.42 -16.82 -7.95
N ALA A 107 -2.85 -15.79 -8.60
CA ALA A 107 -1.75 -15.00 -8.06
C ALA A 107 -2.14 -14.33 -6.74
N LEU A 108 -3.35 -13.78 -6.64
CA LEU A 108 -3.89 -13.20 -5.41
C LEU A 108 -3.95 -14.25 -4.27
N SER A 109 -4.23 -15.51 -4.59
CA SER A 109 -4.19 -16.60 -3.61
C SER A 109 -2.78 -16.87 -3.07
N PHE A 110 -1.71 -16.47 -3.78
CA PHE A 110 -0.33 -16.49 -3.29
C PHE A 110 0.09 -15.19 -2.59
N ASP A 111 -0.65 -14.09 -2.77
CA ASP A 111 -0.38 -12.83 -2.09
C ASP A 111 -1.06 -12.79 -0.70
N LEU A 112 -2.28 -13.33 -0.58
CA LEU A 112 -3.04 -13.28 0.67
C LEU A 112 -2.42 -14.10 1.80
N GLY A 113 -2.20 -13.50 2.99
CA GLY A 113 -1.67 -14.22 4.15
C GLY A 113 -2.52 -15.42 4.60
N ARG A 114 -3.85 -15.33 4.48
CA ARG A 114 -4.80 -16.42 4.77
C ARG A 114 -5.55 -16.83 3.50
N TYR A 115 -4.83 -17.39 2.53
CA TYR A 115 -5.36 -17.73 1.20
C TYR A 115 -6.60 -18.64 1.23
N TRP A 116 -6.71 -19.56 2.20
CA TRP A 116 -7.88 -20.43 2.36
C TRP A 116 -9.18 -19.68 2.72
N ASN A 117 -9.08 -18.42 3.14
CA ASN A 117 -10.22 -17.57 3.46
C ASN A 117 -10.65 -16.64 2.31
N ILE A 118 -10.07 -16.78 1.10
CA ILE A 118 -10.36 -15.91 -0.05
C ILE A 118 -11.85 -15.86 -0.45
N TRP A 119 -12.62 -16.90 -0.13
CA TRP A 119 -14.06 -17.00 -0.43
C TRP A 119 -14.96 -16.22 0.54
N ARG A 120 -14.45 -15.82 1.72
CA ARG A 120 -15.26 -15.18 2.78
C ARG A 120 -16.01 -13.92 2.34
N PRO A 121 -15.46 -13.02 1.50
CA PRO A 121 -16.17 -11.83 1.03
C PRO A 121 -17.50 -12.14 0.32
N ILE A 122 -17.64 -13.31 -0.30
CA ILE A 122 -18.88 -13.71 -1.00
C ILE A 122 -20.08 -13.77 -0.04
N PHE A 123 -19.84 -14.10 1.24
CA PHE A 123 -20.89 -14.21 2.25
C PHE A 123 -20.82 -13.12 3.33
N ASN A 124 -19.65 -12.51 3.54
CA ASN A 124 -19.43 -11.46 4.54
C ASN A 124 -19.16 -10.14 3.81
N TRP A 125 -20.22 -9.43 3.48
CA TRP A 125 -20.14 -8.26 2.62
C TRP A 125 -19.64 -7.04 3.39
N GLN A 126 -18.70 -6.30 2.78
CA GLN A 126 -18.23 -5.01 3.29
C GLN A 126 -18.33 -3.98 2.15
N GLY A 127 -19.53 -3.45 1.94
CA GLY A 127 -19.83 -2.54 0.82
C GLY A 127 -19.05 -1.23 0.83
N ASN A 128 -18.47 -0.84 1.97
CA ASN A 128 -17.65 0.36 2.09
C ASN A 128 -16.18 0.15 1.69
N SER A 129 -15.75 -1.10 1.43
CA SER A 129 -14.38 -1.43 1.04
C SER A 129 -14.26 -1.52 -0.49
N VAL A 130 -13.34 -0.72 -1.05
CA VAL A 130 -12.96 -0.80 -2.47
C VAL A 130 -12.43 -2.19 -2.82
N LEU A 131 -11.72 -2.85 -1.90
CA LEU A 131 -11.19 -4.19 -2.14
C LEU A 131 -12.31 -5.26 -2.19
N PHE A 132 -13.41 -5.04 -1.46
CA PHE A 132 -14.61 -5.87 -1.58
C PHE A 132 -15.26 -5.69 -2.95
N GLU A 133 -15.42 -4.43 -3.40
CA GLU A 133 -15.96 -4.13 -4.73
C GLU A 133 -15.13 -4.77 -5.84
N VAL A 134 -13.80 -4.59 -5.80
CA VAL A 134 -12.87 -5.20 -6.77
C VAL A 134 -12.98 -6.72 -6.71
N GLY A 135 -12.96 -7.33 -5.53
CA GLY A 135 -13.06 -8.78 -5.36
C GLY A 135 -14.35 -9.37 -5.93
N MET A 136 -15.50 -8.74 -5.65
CA MET A 136 -16.79 -9.18 -6.16
C MET A 136 -16.92 -8.95 -7.67
N CYS A 137 -16.52 -7.77 -8.17
CA CYS A 137 -16.58 -7.46 -9.60
C CYS A 137 -15.68 -8.39 -10.42
N VAL A 138 -14.44 -8.64 -9.97
CA VAL A 138 -13.53 -9.59 -10.63
C VAL A 138 -14.09 -11.01 -10.60
N THR A 139 -14.70 -11.43 -9.48
CA THR A 139 -15.32 -12.77 -9.36
C THR A 139 -16.47 -12.93 -10.34
N VAL A 140 -17.41 -11.98 -10.37
CA VAL A 140 -18.54 -12.03 -11.31
C VAL A 140 -18.05 -11.92 -12.74
N TYR A 141 -17.08 -11.05 -13.03
CA TYR A 141 -16.53 -10.91 -14.37
C TYR A 141 -15.80 -12.17 -14.84
N LEU A 142 -15.08 -12.87 -13.97
CA LEU A 142 -14.49 -14.17 -14.29
C LEU A 142 -15.55 -15.21 -14.64
N MET A 143 -16.71 -15.20 -13.95
CA MET A 143 -17.86 -16.05 -14.33
C MET A 143 -18.42 -15.66 -15.70
N VAL A 144 -18.57 -14.37 -15.99
CA VAL A 144 -19.01 -13.87 -17.30
C VAL A 144 -18.04 -14.33 -18.39
N LEU A 145 -16.74 -14.15 -18.22
CA LEU A 145 -15.70 -14.60 -19.15
C LEU A 145 -15.71 -16.11 -19.35
N ALA A 146 -15.94 -16.89 -18.28
CA ALA A 146 -16.10 -18.34 -18.40
C ALA A 146 -17.32 -18.72 -19.26
N ILE A 147 -18.44 -18.01 -19.09
CA ILE A 147 -19.65 -18.20 -19.90
C ILE A 147 -19.39 -17.78 -21.35
N GLU A 148 -18.73 -16.65 -21.60
CA GLU A 148 -18.36 -16.17 -22.94
C GLU A 148 -17.39 -17.10 -23.66
N MET A 149 -16.48 -17.74 -22.92
CA MET A 149 -15.52 -18.69 -23.45
C MET A 149 -16.14 -20.08 -23.70
N SER A 150 -17.23 -20.40 -23.01
CA SER A 150 -17.83 -21.74 -23.04
C SER A 150 -18.29 -22.21 -24.43
N PRO A 151 -18.84 -21.38 -25.35
CA PRO A 151 -19.18 -21.83 -26.70
C PRO A 151 -17.99 -22.39 -27.47
N SER A 152 -16.80 -21.78 -27.33
CA SER A 152 -15.57 -22.27 -27.96
C SER A 152 -15.16 -23.65 -27.43
N ILE A 153 -15.38 -23.88 -26.13
CA ILE A 153 -15.11 -25.17 -25.49
C ILE A 153 -16.13 -26.22 -25.96
N LEU A 154 -17.42 -25.90 -25.92
CA LEU A 154 -18.52 -26.79 -26.29
C LEU A 154 -18.44 -27.20 -27.77
N GLU A 155 -18.13 -26.26 -28.67
CA GLU A 155 -17.89 -26.55 -30.10
C GLU A 155 -16.68 -27.47 -30.29
N GLY A 156 -15.60 -27.25 -29.53
CA GLY A 156 -14.43 -28.13 -29.58
C GLY A 156 -14.71 -29.53 -29.04
N LEU A 157 -15.49 -29.66 -27.97
CA LEU A 157 -15.93 -30.96 -27.44
C LEU A 157 -16.83 -31.69 -28.43
N LYS A 158 -17.74 -30.99 -29.11
CA LYS A 158 -18.54 -31.57 -30.18
C LYS A 158 -17.68 -32.06 -31.34
N ALA A 159 -16.75 -31.24 -31.82
CA ALA A 159 -15.82 -31.66 -32.88
C ALA A 159 -15.04 -32.92 -32.49
N ARG A 160 -14.64 -33.06 -31.21
CA ARG A 160 -13.97 -34.26 -30.69
C ARG A 160 -14.87 -35.52 -30.75
N ILE A 161 -16.17 -35.37 -30.52
CA ILE A 161 -17.16 -36.45 -30.65
C ILE A 161 -17.31 -36.86 -32.13
N ASP A 162 -17.45 -35.86 -33.00
CA ASP A 162 -17.68 -36.01 -34.43
C ASP A 162 -16.44 -36.66 -35.11
N ASP A 163 -15.23 -36.24 -34.72
CA ASP A 163 -13.95 -36.75 -35.24
C ASP A 163 -13.50 -38.09 -34.59
N ASN A 164 -14.31 -38.64 -33.66
CA ASN A 164 -14.05 -39.89 -32.94
C ASN A 164 -12.67 -39.96 -32.23
N GLU A 165 -12.24 -38.83 -31.67
CA GLU A 165 -10.98 -38.67 -30.96
C GLU A 165 -11.01 -39.29 -29.53
N TRP A 166 -9.87 -39.25 -28.82
CA TRP A 166 -9.77 -39.77 -27.46
C TRP A 166 -10.81 -39.16 -26.50
N GLY A 167 -11.55 -40.02 -25.80
CA GLY A 167 -12.65 -39.63 -24.90
C GLY A 167 -14.02 -39.48 -25.58
N ALA A 168 -14.13 -39.61 -26.91
CA ALA A 168 -15.40 -39.49 -27.64
C ALA A 168 -16.49 -40.47 -27.16
N ALA A 169 -16.13 -41.70 -26.81
CA ALA A 169 -17.08 -42.70 -26.30
C ALA A 169 -17.75 -42.28 -24.98
N VAL A 170 -17.03 -41.57 -24.13
CA VAL A 170 -17.57 -41.03 -22.87
C VAL A 170 -18.38 -39.76 -23.15
N LEU A 171 -17.87 -38.87 -23.99
CA LEU A 171 -18.52 -37.61 -24.37
C LEU A 171 -19.87 -37.83 -25.08
N ARG A 172 -20.03 -38.89 -25.89
CA ARG A 172 -21.31 -39.24 -26.53
C ARG A 172 -22.43 -39.47 -25.52
N LYS A 173 -22.13 -40.00 -24.33
CA LYS A 173 -23.14 -40.22 -23.28
C LYS A 173 -23.72 -38.91 -22.75
N ILE A 174 -22.97 -37.81 -22.87
CA ILE A 174 -23.37 -36.47 -22.40
C ILE A 174 -23.57 -35.47 -23.55
N GLU A 175 -23.65 -35.93 -24.80
CA GLU A 175 -23.80 -35.04 -25.96
C GLU A 175 -25.10 -34.26 -25.93
N LYS A 176 -26.23 -34.92 -25.63
CA LYS A 176 -27.54 -34.26 -25.51
C LYS A 176 -27.53 -33.13 -24.47
N PRO A 177 -27.12 -33.35 -23.20
CA PRO A 177 -27.05 -32.26 -22.23
C PRO A 177 -26.04 -31.17 -22.64
N LEU A 178 -24.92 -31.52 -23.29
CA LEU A 178 -23.95 -30.56 -23.82
C LEU A 178 -24.57 -29.60 -24.85
N MET A 179 -25.35 -30.14 -25.79
CA MET A 179 -25.99 -29.35 -26.85
C MET A 179 -27.14 -28.49 -26.32
N ILE A 180 -27.89 -28.99 -25.32
CA ILE A 180 -28.89 -28.18 -24.61
C ILE A 180 -28.20 -27.01 -23.92
N ALA A 181 -27.11 -27.25 -23.18
CA ALA A 181 -26.34 -26.20 -22.54
C ALA A 181 -25.81 -25.18 -23.56
N TYR A 182 -25.25 -25.63 -24.69
CA TYR A 182 -24.79 -24.76 -25.77
C TYR A 182 -25.89 -23.84 -26.31
N ALA A 183 -27.09 -24.39 -26.55
CA ALA A 183 -28.23 -23.61 -27.02
C ALA A 183 -28.67 -22.56 -25.99
N LEU A 184 -28.80 -22.95 -24.72
CA LEU A 184 -29.16 -22.03 -23.63
C LEU A 184 -28.13 -20.91 -23.46
N ILE A 185 -26.85 -21.25 -23.49
CA ILE A 185 -25.75 -20.28 -23.36
C ILE A 185 -25.78 -19.30 -24.53
N LYS A 186 -25.98 -19.76 -25.77
CA LYS A 186 -26.09 -18.85 -26.93
C LYS A 186 -27.25 -17.87 -26.83
N ILE A 187 -28.38 -18.29 -26.24
CA ILE A 187 -29.53 -17.41 -26.02
C ILE A 187 -29.19 -16.34 -24.97
N ALA A 188 -28.49 -16.72 -23.90
CA ALA A 188 -28.13 -15.80 -22.81
C ALA A 188 -26.88 -14.95 -23.10
N LEU A 189 -26.03 -15.35 -24.04
CA LEU A 189 -24.72 -14.76 -24.32
C LEU A 189 -24.75 -13.23 -24.54
N PRO A 190 -25.72 -12.64 -25.27
CA PRO A 190 -25.77 -11.19 -25.43
C PRO A 190 -25.89 -10.43 -24.11
N ILE A 191 -26.65 -10.97 -23.14
CA ILE A 191 -26.81 -10.38 -21.81
C ILE A 191 -25.47 -10.39 -21.07
N PHE A 192 -24.78 -11.53 -21.11
CA PHE A 192 -23.47 -11.69 -20.48
C PHE A 192 -22.41 -10.80 -21.10
N ILE A 193 -22.40 -10.61 -22.42
CA ILE A 193 -21.46 -9.69 -23.09
C ILE A 193 -21.66 -8.25 -22.62
N VAL A 194 -22.91 -7.78 -22.57
CA VAL A 194 -23.21 -6.42 -22.07
C VAL A 194 -22.82 -6.29 -20.61
N ALA A 195 -23.16 -7.28 -19.77
CA ALA A 195 -22.77 -7.31 -18.38
C ALA A 195 -21.24 -7.31 -18.22
N GLY A 196 -20.52 -8.07 -19.03
CA GLY A 196 -19.06 -8.14 -19.02
C GLY A 196 -18.41 -6.81 -19.35
N VAL A 197 -18.92 -6.09 -20.35
CA VAL A 197 -18.45 -4.74 -20.69
C VAL A 197 -18.72 -3.75 -19.54
N VAL A 198 -19.92 -3.77 -18.94
CA VAL A 198 -20.25 -2.87 -17.82
C VAL A 198 -19.40 -3.17 -16.58
N LEU A 199 -19.27 -4.44 -16.19
CA LEU A 199 -18.44 -4.87 -15.07
C LEU A 199 -16.96 -4.52 -15.29
N SER A 200 -16.50 -4.53 -16.54
CA SER A 200 -15.14 -4.11 -16.91
C SER A 200 -14.87 -2.66 -16.57
N PHE A 201 -15.86 -1.78 -16.74
CA PHE A 201 -15.70 -0.37 -16.39
C PHE A 201 -15.56 -0.21 -14.87
N MET A 202 -16.39 -0.93 -14.11
CA MET A 202 -16.39 -0.87 -12.65
C MET A 202 -15.04 -1.29 -12.05
N HIS A 203 -14.57 -2.53 -12.28
CA HIS A 203 -13.36 -2.97 -11.58
C HIS A 203 -12.09 -2.25 -12.07
N GLN A 204 -12.04 -1.80 -13.32
CA GLN A 204 -10.89 -1.00 -13.80
C GLN A 204 -10.84 0.36 -13.11
N SER A 205 -11.98 1.02 -12.89
CA SER A 205 -12.01 2.26 -12.11
C SER A 205 -11.70 2.02 -10.63
N SER A 206 -12.24 0.96 -10.04
CA SER A 206 -12.11 0.70 -8.60
C SER A 206 -10.69 0.28 -8.21
N LEU A 207 -9.94 -0.36 -9.12
CA LEU A 207 -8.49 -0.55 -8.96
C LEU A 207 -7.72 0.78 -8.85
N GLY A 208 -8.15 1.84 -9.54
CA GLY A 208 -7.58 3.18 -9.36
C GLY A 208 -7.97 3.81 -8.02
N THR A 209 -9.21 3.57 -7.56
CA THR A 209 -9.69 4.00 -6.25
C THR A 209 -8.90 3.37 -5.09
N LEU A 210 -8.28 2.20 -5.29
CA LEU A 210 -7.46 1.55 -4.25
C LEU A 210 -6.33 2.43 -3.72
N MET A 211 -5.80 3.38 -4.51
CA MET A 211 -4.75 4.28 -4.03
C MET A 211 -5.31 5.59 -3.46
N LEU A 212 -6.57 5.95 -3.77
CA LEU A 212 -7.24 7.12 -3.20
C LEU A 212 -7.47 7.01 -1.69
N ILE A 213 -7.52 5.80 -1.16
CA ILE A 213 -7.63 5.58 0.28
C ILE A 213 -6.35 5.95 1.01
N SER A 214 -5.19 5.97 0.34
CA SER A 214 -3.87 6.17 0.97
C SER A 214 -3.18 7.48 0.55
N PRO A 215 -3.86 8.66 0.58
CA PRO A 215 -3.30 9.90 0.05
C PRO A 215 -2.01 10.32 0.78
N THR A 216 -1.91 10.02 2.07
CA THR A 216 -0.73 10.35 2.90
C THR A 216 0.50 9.48 2.63
N LYS A 217 0.37 8.41 1.83
CA LYS A 217 1.48 7.54 1.43
C LYS A 217 1.75 7.59 -0.08
N MET A 218 1.04 8.44 -0.79
CA MET A 218 1.17 8.58 -2.23
C MET A 218 1.98 9.82 -2.56
N SER A 219 2.86 9.69 -3.54
CA SER A 219 3.57 10.82 -4.11
C SER A 219 2.57 11.79 -4.75
N PRO A 220 2.74 13.11 -4.55
CA PRO A 220 1.91 14.13 -5.19
C PRO A 220 1.84 14.01 -6.73
N LEU A 221 2.82 13.34 -7.37
CA LEU A 221 2.82 13.15 -8.82
C LEU A 221 1.68 12.23 -9.30
N TRP A 222 1.30 11.22 -8.51
CA TRP A 222 0.24 10.26 -8.84
C TRP A 222 -0.99 10.37 -7.93
N ASP A 223 -0.91 11.07 -6.80
CA ASP A 223 -2.06 11.35 -5.95
C ASP A 223 -3.03 12.35 -6.62
N THR A 224 -4.14 11.84 -7.14
CA THR A 224 -5.21 12.62 -7.76
C THR A 224 -6.54 11.88 -7.69
N ASN A 225 -7.62 12.62 -7.38
CA ASN A 225 -9.00 12.10 -7.42
C ASN A 225 -9.42 11.57 -8.80
N LEU A 226 -8.67 11.86 -9.86
CA LEU A 226 -8.89 11.32 -11.20
C LEU A 226 -8.31 9.92 -11.41
N LEU A 227 -7.63 9.33 -10.43
CA LEU A 227 -7.04 7.98 -10.53
C LEU A 227 -8.00 6.90 -11.06
N PRO A 228 -9.27 6.82 -10.61
CA PRO A 228 -10.22 5.82 -11.12
C PRO A 228 -10.45 5.97 -12.63
N LEU A 229 -10.59 7.21 -13.10
CA LEU A 229 -10.78 7.50 -14.51
C LEU A 229 -9.51 7.26 -15.32
N LEU A 230 -8.34 7.64 -14.79
CA LEU A 230 -7.04 7.38 -15.44
C LEU A 230 -6.78 5.88 -15.59
N PHE A 231 -7.13 5.08 -14.59
CA PHE A 231 -7.02 3.62 -14.65
C PHE A 231 -7.95 3.00 -15.69
N LEU A 232 -9.21 3.42 -15.72
CA LEU A 232 -10.17 3.00 -16.73
C LEU A 232 -9.72 3.39 -18.15
N MET A 233 -9.33 4.65 -18.36
CA MET A 233 -8.91 5.15 -19.66
C MET A 233 -7.63 4.48 -20.16
N SER A 234 -6.67 4.20 -19.27
CA SER A 234 -5.45 3.44 -19.64
C SER A 234 -5.76 1.98 -19.99
N ALA A 235 -6.73 1.34 -19.33
CA ALA A 235 -7.19 -0.01 -19.69
C ALA A 235 -7.87 -0.03 -21.08
N ILE A 236 -8.75 0.93 -21.36
CA ILE A 236 -9.37 1.08 -22.69
C ILE A 236 -8.32 1.35 -23.77
N MET A 237 -7.34 2.20 -23.45
CA MET A 237 -6.22 2.53 -24.33
C MET A 237 -5.38 1.31 -24.70
N VAL A 238 -5.06 0.42 -23.75
CA VAL A 238 -4.22 -0.77 -23.99
C VAL A 238 -4.97 -1.97 -24.58
N GLY A 239 -6.30 -2.00 -24.49
CA GLY A 239 -7.09 -3.13 -24.98
C GLY A 239 -6.81 -3.54 -26.43
N PHE A 240 -6.94 -2.60 -27.39
CA PHE A 240 -6.62 -2.90 -28.80
C PHE A 240 -5.13 -3.13 -29.06
N PRO A 241 -4.18 -2.35 -28.50
CA PRO A 241 -2.75 -2.67 -28.53
C PRO A 241 -2.44 -4.11 -28.09
N MET A 242 -3.07 -4.59 -27.03
CA MET A 242 -2.88 -5.96 -26.54
C MET A 242 -3.41 -6.99 -27.54
N VAL A 243 -4.60 -6.79 -28.11
CA VAL A 243 -5.15 -7.68 -29.14
C VAL A 243 -4.25 -7.71 -30.39
N ILE A 244 -3.70 -6.57 -30.79
CA ILE A 244 -2.74 -6.48 -31.90
C ILE A 244 -1.46 -7.27 -31.57
N LEU A 245 -0.89 -7.07 -30.37
CA LEU A 245 0.30 -7.77 -29.92
C LEU A 245 0.09 -9.28 -29.90
N GLU A 246 -1.01 -9.72 -29.28
CA GLU A 246 -1.39 -11.13 -29.19
C GLU A 246 -1.54 -11.74 -30.58
N THR A 247 -2.25 -11.07 -31.48
CA THR A 247 -2.46 -11.58 -32.84
C THR A 247 -1.14 -11.70 -33.60
N ILE A 248 -0.26 -10.70 -33.51
CA ILE A 248 1.07 -10.77 -34.15
C ILE A 248 1.89 -11.93 -33.55
N TYR A 249 1.93 -12.05 -32.23
CA TYR A 249 2.71 -13.07 -31.54
C TYR A 249 2.18 -14.49 -31.80
N ALA A 250 0.87 -14.69 -31.76
CA ALA A 250 0.22 -15.95 -32.12
C ALA A 250 0.53 -16.32 -33.57
N ASN A 251 0.47 -15.36 -34.51
CA ASN A 251 0.82 -15.61 -35.90
C ASN A 251 2.28 -16.01 -36.08
N ILE A 252 3.22 -15.37 -35.37
CA ILE A 252 4.64 -15.75 -35.39
C ILE A 252 4.84 -17.16 -34.81
N SER A 253 4.29 -17.42 -33.62
CA SER A 253 4.43 -18.70 -32.91
C SER A 253 3.84 -19.87 -33.71
N PHE A 254 2.66 -19.68 -34.29
CA PHE A 254 1.97 -20.70 -35.08
C PHE A 254 2.33 -20.69 -36.57
N GLY A 255 3.20 -19.76 -37.02
CA GLY A 255 3.65 -19.68 -38.42
C GLY A 255 2.53 -19.32 -39.41
N ARG A 256 1.56 -18.51 -38.96
CA ARG A 256 0.41 -18.05 -39.74
C ARG A 256 0.71 -16.71 -40.41
N LYS A 257 -0.02 -16.37 -41.47
CA LYS A 257 0.07 -15.04 -42.09
C LYS A 257 -0.58 -14.02 -41.15
N ALA A 258 0.12 -12.93 -40.85
CA ALA A 258 -0.44 -11.84 -40.05
C ALA A 258 -1.64 -11.21 -40.77
N GLU A 259 -2.75 -11.07 -40.06
CA GLU A 259 -4.03 -10.52 -40.56
C GLU A 259 -3.98 -8.98 -40.60
N MET A 260 -2.99 -8.42 -41.31
CA MET A 260 -2.78 -6.97 -41.38
C MET A 260 -3.99 -6.19 -41.93
N GLU A 261 -4.90 -6.87 -42.64
CA GLU A 261 -6.19 -6.34 -43.11
C GLU A 261 -7.19 -6.03 -41.99
N LEU A 262 -7.05 -6.69 -40.85
CA LEU A 262 -7.78 -6.44 -39.61
C LEU A 262 -6.97 -5.55 -38.66
N LEU A 263 -5.66 -5.79 -38.54
CA LEU A 263 -4.80 -5.06 -37.60
C LEU A 263 -4.57 -3.59 -38.01
N THR A 264 -4.37 -3.31 -39.31
CA THR A 264 -4.12 -1.93 -39.78
C THR A 264 -5.32 -1.00 -39.52
N PRO A 265 -6.57 -1.40 -39.82
CA PRO A 265 -7.74 -0.60 -39.47
C PRO A 265 -7.96 -0.49 -37.95
N LEU A 266 -7.70 -1.56 -37.19
CA LEU A 266 -7.82 -1.54 -35.73
C LEU A 266 -6.82 -0.54 -35.11
N ALA A 267 -5.57 -0.53 -35.59
CA ALA A 267 -4.52 0.39 -35.17
C ALA A 267 -4.84 1.87 -35.47
N ARG A 268 -5.83 2.17 -36.33
CA ARG A 268 -6.28 3.55 -36.57
C ARG A 268 -7.08 4.12 -35.41
N PHE A 269 -7.73 3.26 -34.62
CA PHE A 269 -8.48 3.71 -33.44
C PHE A 269 -7.57 4.00 -32.24
N VAL A 270 -6.42 3.32 -32.16
CA VAL A 270 -5.50 3.41 -31.01
C VAL A 270 -5.07 4.86 -30.67
N PRO A 271 -4.65 5.72 -31.63
CA PRO A 271 -4.29 7.10 -31.32
C PRO A 271 -5.41 7.92 -30.66
N TRP A 272 -6.69 7.62 -30.92
CA TRP A 272 -7.79 8.34 -30.28
C TRP A 272 -7.87 8.05 -28.79
N PHE A 273 -7.77 6.78 -28.40
CA PHE A 273 -7.78 6.38 -26.99
C PHE A 273 -6.51 6.82 -26.26
N LEU A 274 -5.36 6.69 -26.93
CA LEU A 274 -4.06 7.15 -26.43
C LEU A 274 -4.03 8.67 -26.23
N GLY A 275 -4.57 9.43 -27.19
CA GLY A 275 -4.72 10.88 -27.08
C GLY A 275 -5.69 11.29 -25.98
N ALA A 276 -6.82 10.61 -25.83
CA ALA A 276 -7.78 10.88 -24.75
C ALA A 276 -7.18 10.64 -23.36
N TYR A 277 -6.48 9.51 -23.17
CA TYR A 277 -5.74 9.24 -21.93
C TYR A 277 -4.63 10.28 -21.68
N GLY A 278 -3.82 10.57 -22.71
CA GLY A 278 -2.73 11.53 -22.62
C GLY A 278 -3.21 12.94 -22.27
N LEU A 279 -4.30 13.41 -22.89
CA LEU A 279 -4.92 14.70 -22.57
C LEU A 279 -5.43 14.74 -21.13
N LEU A 280 -6.08 13.67 -20.67
CA LEU A 280 -6.56 13.60 -19.29
C LEU A 280 -5.40 13.61 -18.28
N LYS A 281 -4.35 12.82 -18.52
CA LYS A 281 -3.17 12.72 -17.64
C LYS A 281 -2.37 14.01 -17.61
N LEU A 282 -2.10 14.62 -18.77
CA LEU A 282 -1.39 15.90 -18.86
C LEU A 282 -2.24 17.05 -18.32
N GLY A 283 -3.55 17.03 -18.56
CA GLY A 283 -4.50 18.01 -18.02
C GLY A 283 -4.57 17.98 -16.50
N ASP A 284 -4.61 16.79 -15.90
CA ASP A 284 -4.53 16.61 -14.45
C ASP A 284 -3.22 17.16 -13.85
N LEU A 285 -2.08 16.83 -14.46
CA LEU A 285 -0.78 17.34 -14.01
C LEU A 285 -0.66 18.87 -14.18
N ALA A 286 -1.18 19.43 -15.28
CA ALA A 286 -1.20 20.87 -15.51
C ALA A 286 -2.12 21.60 -14.50
N TRP A 287 -3.26 21.02 -14.16
CA TRP A 287 -4.18 21.56 -13.16
C TRP A 287 -3.53 21.62 -11.77
N ARG A 288 -2.77 20.59 -11.41
CA ARG A 288 -2.11 20.47 -10.09
C ARG A 288 -0.70 21.09 -10.05
N TRP A 289 -0.23 21.70 -11.14
CA TRP A 289 1.15 22.13 -11.34
C TRP A 289 1.76 22.91 -10.16
N ASN A 290 1.00 23.86 -9.60
CA ASN A 290 1.47 24.72 -8.49
C ASN A 290 1.74 23.96 -7.19
N GLY A 291 1.16 22.76 -7.02
CA GLY A 291 1.37 21.89 -5.85
C GLY A 291 2.39 20.77 -6.10
N LEU A 292 2.98 20.68 -7.30
CA LEU A 292 3.93 19.63 -7.64
C LEU A 292 5.37 20.11 -7.48
N ASN A 293 6.19 19.35 -6.74
CA ASN A 293 7.62 19.59 -6.63
C ASN A 293 8.41 18.50 -7.37
N LEU A 294 8.71 18.75 -8.65
CA LEU A 294 9.50 17.84 -9.49
C LEU A 294 10.97 17.68 -9.02
N GLY A 295 11.45 18.56 -8.13
CA GLY A 295 12.79 18.49 -7.56
C GLY A 295 12.89 17.69 -6.27
N ALA A 296 11.74 17.38 -5.62
CA ALA A 296 11.72 16.70 -4.33
C ALA A 296 12.22 15.25 -4.44
N ASP A 297 11.76 14.53 -5.47
CA ASP A 297 12.26 13.20 -5.81
C ASP A 297 12.56 13.09 -7.32
N PRO A 298 13.84 13.16 -7.71
CA PRO A 298 14.25 13.01 -9.10
C PRO A 298 13.91 11.63 -9.68
N GLY A 299 13.89 10.57 -8.88
CA GLY A 299 13.60 9.21 -9.32
C GLY A 299 12.14 9.07 -9.76
N GLU A 300 11.21 9.56 -8.93
CA GLU A 300 9.79 9.60 -9.26
C GLU A 300 9.51 10.46 -10.50
N THR A 301 10.16 11.62 -10.59
CA THR A 301 10.01 12.53 -11.74
C THR A 301 10.49 11.88 -13.03
N ILE A 302 11.64 11.19 -13.01
CA ILE A 302 12.12 10.44 -14.18
C ILE A 302 11.14 9.33 -14.55
N ALA A 303 10.63 8.58 -13.57
CA ALA A 303 9.66 7.51 -13.82
C ALA A 303 8.38 8.03 -14.48
N LEU A 304 7.86 9.18 -14.04
CA LEU A 304 6.71 9.85 -14.66
C LEU A 304 7.03 10.33 -16.09
N LEU A 305 8.20 10.92 -16.30
CA LEU A 305 8.62 11.39 -17.63
C LEU A 305 8.77 10.22 -18.60
N VAL A 306 9.36 9.10 -18.18
CA VAL A 306 9.47 7.89 -19.01
C VAL A 306 8.09 7.33 -19.32
N GLU A 307 7.20 7.24 -18.33
CA GLU A 307 5.80 6.81 -18.51
C GLU A 307 5.09 7.63 -19.61
N ILE A 308 5.20 8.96 -19.56
CA ILE A 308 4.52 9.86 -20.51
C ILE A 308 5.23 9.87 -21.86
N MET A 309 6.54 10.05 -21.91
CA MET A 309 7.29 10.22 -23.15
C MET A 309 7.32 8.91 -23.95
N VAL A 310 7.62 7.79 -23.29
CA VAL A 310 7.78 6.48 -23.93
C VAL A 310 6.43 5.77 -24.07
N GLY A 311 5.57 5.85 -23.06
CA GLY A 311 4.30 5.14 -23.03
C GLY A 311 3.15 5.83 -23.76
N VAL A 312 3.19 7.16 -23.88
CA VAL A 312 2.10 7.96 -24.45
C VAL A 312 2.52 8.71 -25.70
N ILE A 313 3.50 9.62 -25.60
CA ILE A 313 3.83 10.56 -26.67
C ILE A 313 4.49 9.86 -27.87
N ALA A 314 5.54 9.05 -27.63
CA ALA A 314 6.25 8.34 -28.69
C ALA A 314 5.32 7.42 -29.52
N PRO A 315 4.53 6.50 -28.92
CA PRO A 315 3.63 5.65 -29.70
C PRO A 315 2.50 6.43 -30.36
N PHE A 316 2.05 7.55 -29.78
CA PHE A 316 1.06 8.43 -30.42
C PHE A 316 1.58 8.97 -31.74
N LEU A 317 2.77 9.58 -31.74
CA LEU A 317 3.42 10.12 -32.93
C LEU A 317 3.72 9.02 -33.97
N LEU A 318 4.21 7.85 -33.52
CA LEU A 318 4.47 6.71 -34.40
C LEU A 318 3.19 6.23 -35.10
N LEU A 319 2.10 6.05 -34.35
CA LEU A 319 0.85 5.53 -34.90
C LEU A 319 0.10 6.53 -35.77
N LEU A 320 0.41 7.84 -35.73
CA LEU A 320 -0.11 8.80 -36.71
C LEU A 320 0.42 8.50 -38.13
N ASN A 321 1.63 7.94 -38.23
CA ASN A 321 2.22 7.58 -39.51
C ASN A 321 1.53 6.35 -40.13
N LYS A 322 1.03 6.49 -41.37
CA LYS A 322 0.42 5.40 -42.13
C LYS A 322 1.39 4.25 -42.41
N ALA A 323 2.69 4.53 -42.55
CA ALA A 323 3.72 3.51 -42.79
C ALA A 323 3.90 2.59 -41.57
N VAL A 324 3.89 3.16 -40.36
CA VAL A 324 3.98 2.41 -39.10
C VAL A 324 2.80 1.45 -38.97
N ARG A 325 1.57 1.94 -39.14
CA ARG A 325 0.35 1.10 -39.03
C ARG A 325 0.26 -0.03 -40.04
N ARG A 326 0.94 0.09 -41.19
CA ARG A 326 0.94 -0.92 -42.27
C ARG A 326 2.08 -1.94 -42.16
N SER A 327 3.12 -1.64 -41.38
CA SER A 327 4.27 -2.51 -41.19
C SER A 327 4.10 -3.33 -39.92
N MET A 328 4.20 -4.66 -40.01
CA MET A 328 4.04 -5.54 -38.86
C MET A 328 5.08 -5.26 -37.76
N GLY A 329 6.35 -5.04 -38.12
CA GLY A 329 7.43 -4.79 -37.15
C GLY A 329 7.27 -3.45 -36.42
N TRP A 330 6.97 -2.38 -37.16
CA TRP A 330 6.75 -1.06 -36.57
C TRP A 330 5.45 -0.99 -35.78
N LEU A 331 4.40 -1.69 -36.23
CA LEU A 331 3.15 -1.79 -35.48
C LEU A 331 3.38 -2.54 -34.17
N PHE A 332 4.08 -3.68 -34.20
CA PHE A 332 4.48 -4.42 -33.00
C PHE A 332 5.22 -3.51 -32.01
N PHE A 333 6.25 -2.80 -32.48
CA PHE A 333 7.04 -1.90 -31.64
C PHE A 333 6.18 -0.78 -31.03
N ALA A 334 5.32 -0.15 -31.83
CA ALA A 334 4.45 0.92 -31.35
C ALA A 334 3.43 0.44 -30.31
N VAL A 335 2.82 -0.74 -30.48
CA VAL A 335 1.87 -1.27 -29.48
C VAL A 335 2.60 -1.76 -28.22
N SER A 336 3.81 -2.30 -28.34
CA SER A 336 4.64 -2.67 -27.19
C SER A 336 5.00 -1.47 -26.32
N LEU A 337 5.27 -0.30 -26.92
CA LEU A 337 5.49 0.95 -26.19
C LEU A 337 4.28 1.35 -25.33
N ILE A 338 3.07 1.23 -25.88
CA ILE A 338 1.82 1.55 -25.14
C ILE A 338 1.63 0.58 -23.98
N ILE A 339 1.82 -0.71 -24.24
CA ILE A 339 1.72 -1.77 -23.22
C ILE A 339 2.74 -1.53 -22.10
N PHE A 340 3.99 -1.23 -22.46
CA PHE A 340 5.04 -0.85 -21.52
C PHE A 340 4.64 0.39 -20.71
N GLY A 341 4.08 1.42 -21.34
CA GLY A 341 3.58 2.62 -20.68
C GLY A 341 2.52 2.32 -19.62
N VAL A 342 1.57 1.43 -19.89
CA VAL A 342 0.55 1.03 -18.92
C VAL A 342 1.13 0.19 -17.79
N VAL A 343 2.02 -0.76 -18.11
CA VAL A 343 2.72 -1.55 -17.07
C VAL A 343 3.52 -0.62 -16.15
N LEU A 344 4.27 0.31 -16.73
CA LEU A 344 5.05 1.29 -15.97
C LEU A 344 4.14 2.19 -15.14
N ASN A 345 2.99 2.63 -15.67
CA ASN A 345 2.02 3.40 -14.90
C ASN A 345 1.53 2.64 -13.66
N ARG A 346 1.20 1.35 -13.77
CA ARG A 346 0.74 0.56 -12.61
C ARG A 346 1.86 0.37 -11.59
N ILE A 347 3.07 0.11 -12.03
CA ILE A 347 4.24 0.02 -11.14
C ILE A 347 4.53 1.37 -10.48
N ASN A 348 4.42 2.46 -11.23
CA ASN A 348 4.63 3.79 -10.72
C ASN A 348 3.59 4.12 -9.64
N VAL A 349 2.32 3.84 -9.86
CA VAL A 349 1.25 4.15 -8.90
C VAL A 349 1.32 3.26 -7.65
N PHE A 350 1.62 1.97 -7.77
CA PHE A 350 1.60 1.03 -6.63
C PHE A 350 2.93 0.87 -5.90
N LEU A 351 4.07 1.15 -6.54
CA LEU A 351 5.40 0.95 -5.94
C LEU A 351 6.24 2.24 -5.92
N VAL A 352 6.42 2.91 -7.05
CA VAL A 352 7.36 4.06 -7.12
C VAL A 352 6.80 5.27 -6.37
N GLY A 353 5.54 5.58 -6.59
CA GLY A 353 4.83 6.66 -5.92
C GLY A 353 4.26 6.25 -4.56
N TYR A 354 4.41 4.99 -4.13
CA TYR A 354 4.01 4.58 -2.78
C TYR A 354 5.18 4.78 -1.82
N ASN A 355 5.11 5.84 -1.02
CA ASN A 355 6.13 6.22 -0.06
C ASN A 355 5.59 6.13 1.38
N PRO A 356 5.76 4.97 2.05
CA PRO A 356 5.32 4.80 3.42
C PRO A 356 6.18 5.65 4.38
N PRO A 357 5.56 6.44 5.28
CA PRO A 357 6.28 7.15 6.33
C PRO A 357 7.18 6.21 7.15
N TYR A 358 8.32 6.71 7.62
CA TYR A 358 9.31 5.99 8.46
C TYR A 358 9.96 4.74 7.87
N SER A 359 9.79 4.49 6.57
CA SER A 359 10.45 3.32 5.98
C SER A 359 11.97 3.44 6.09
N LEU A 360 12.55 2.50 6.82
CA LEU A 360 14.00 2.37 6.97
C LEU A 360 14.61 1.56 5.82
N LYS A 361 13.84 1.08 4.84
CA LYS A 361 14.35 0.26 3.73
C LYS A 361 13.50 0.42 2.47
N ALA A 362 14.14 0.65 1.34
CA ALA A 362 13.48 0.60 0.04
C ALA A 362 13.03 -0.83 -0.29
N TYR A 363 11.78 -1.00 -0.73
CA TYR A 363 11.30 -2.29 -1.22
C TYR A 363 11.97 -2.67 -2.54
N PHE A 364 12.38 -3.93 -2.64
CA PHE A 364 12.82 -4.56 -3.88
C PHE A 364 12.38 -6.03 -3.86
N PRO A 365 11.74 -6.53 -4.94
CA PRO A 365 11.21 -7.87 -4.98
C PRO A 365 12.31 -8.90 -4.78
N SER A 366 12.04 -9.90 -3.97
CA SER A 366 12.93 -11.04 -3.81
C SER A 366 13.02 -11.85 -5.12
N ILE A 367 13.99 -12.77 -5.17
CA ILE A 367 14.07 -13.76 -6.26
C ILE A 367 12.79 -14.61 -6.32
N GLY A 368 12.21 -14.94 -5.16
CA GLY A 368 10.97 -15.71 -5.07
C GLY A 368 9.77 -14.96 -5.64
N GLU A 369 9.67 -13.66 -5.39
CA GLU A 369 8.64 -12.80 -5.96
C GLU A 369 8.74 -12.73 -7.48
N LEU A 370 9.94 -12.46 -8.00
CA LEU A 370 10.21 -12.41 -9.45
C LEU A 370 9.95 -13.77 -10.13
N ALA A 371 10.40 -14.87 -9.51
CA ALA A 371 10.19 -16.22 -10.05
C ALA A 371 8.71 -16.57 -10.13
N MET A 372 7.91 -16.19 -9.13
CA MET A 372 6.47 -16.38 -9.13
C MET A 372 5.79 -15.59 -10.26
N THR A 373 6.08 -14.29 -10.38
CA THR A 373 5.55 -13.44 -11.47
C THR A 373 5.87 -14.04 -12.85
N VAL A 374 7.10 -14.50 -13.06
CA VAL A 374 7.51 -15.19 -14.30
C VAL A 374 6.74 -16.50 -14.50
N ALA A 375 6.48 -17.26 -13.45
CA ALA A 375 5.66 -18.48 -13.53
C ALA A 375 4.21 -18.19 -13.89
N ILE A 376 3.60 -17.15 -13.34
CA ILE A 376 2.23 -16.73 -13.67
C ILE A 376 2.13 -16.36 -15.16
N VAL A 377 3.02 -15.49 -15.66
CA VAL A 377 3.08 -15.13 -17.09
C VAL A 377 3.32 -16.37 -17.97
N SER A 378 4.25 -17.24 -17.56
CA SER A 378 4.55 -18.48 -18.29
C SER A 378 3.33 -19.41 -18.35
N SER A 379 2.56 -19.47 -17.27
CA SER A 379 1.34 -20.28 -17.18
C SER A 379 0.24 -19.75 -18.09
N ILE A 380 0.05 -18.43 -18.16
CA ILE A 380 -0.89 -17.80 -19.11
C ILE A 380 -0.53 -18.21 -20.54
N LEU A 381 0.75 -18.06 -20.93
CA LEU A 381 1.21 -18.41 -22.29
C LEU A 381 1.07 -19.90 -22.60
N PHE A 382 1.37 -20.76 -21.62
CA PHE A 382 1.23 -22.20 -21.76
C PHE A 382 -0.23 -22.61 -21.91
N CYS A 383 -1.11 -22.14 -21.03
CA CYS A 383 -2.55 -22.41 -21.07
C CYS A 383 -3.19 -21.86 -22.35
N TYR A 384 -2.77 -20.68 -22.81
CA TYR A 384 -3.21 -20.13 -24.09
C TYR A 384 -2.87 -21.09 -25.23
N ARG A 385 -1.60 -21.53 -25.32
CA ARG A 385 -1.16 -22.48 -26.34
C ARG A 385 -1.93 -23.79 -26.26
N LEU A 386 -2.14 -24.32 -25.04
CA LEU A 386 -2.91 -25.54 -24.80
C LEU A 386 -4.33 -25.39 -25.34
N LEU A 387 -5.02 -24.30 -25.01
CA LEU A 387 -6.42 -24.11 -25.39
C LEU A 387 -6.58 -23.90 -26.91
N VAL A 388 -5.70 -23.14 -27.57
CA VAL A 388 -5.79 -22.97 -29.04
C VAL A 388 -5.40 -24.24 -29.82
N THR A 389 -4.63 -25.16 -29.21
CA THR A 389 -4.33 -26.47 -29.80
C THR A 389 -5.53 -27.41 -29.72
N TYR A 390 -6.29 -27.40 -28.62
CA TYR A 390 -7.39 -28.35 -28.42
C TYR A 390 -8.78 -27.81 -28.81
N PHE A 391 -8.97 -26.50 -28.87
CA PHE A 391 -10.27 -25.87 -29.11
C PHE A 391 -10.24 -24.90 -30.30
N PRO A 392 -11.37 -24.74 -31.04
CA PRO A 392 -11.48 -23.86 -32.19
C PRO A 392 -11.60 -22.38 -31.77
N ILE A 393 -10.44 -21.76 -31.50
CA ILE A 393 -10.36 -20.39 -30.96
C ILE A 393 -9.83 -19.40 -32.01
N LEU A 394 -8.77 -19.76 -32.73
CA LEU A 394 -8.18 -18.89 -33.73
C LEU A 394 -9.04 -18.84 -35.01
N PRO A 395 -9.16 -17.67 -35.67
CA PRO A 395 -9.91 -17.53 -36.93
C PRO A 395 -9.34 -18.43 -38.03
N GLY A 396 -10.16 -18.77 -39.04
CA GLY A 396 -9.88 -19.80 -40.04
C GLY A 396 -8.45 -19.85 -40.60
N TYR A 397 -7.92 -21.06 -40.78
CA TYR A 397 -6.56 -21.30 -41.26
C TYR A 397 -6.44 -20.96 -42.75
N VAL A 398 -5.88 -19.79 -43.07
CA VAL A 398 -5.27 -19.60 -44.39
C VAL A 398 -3.82 -20.05 -44.29
N ALA A 399 -3.55 -21.29 -44.70
CA ALA A 399 -2.19 -21.77 -44.93
C ALA A 399 -1.47 -20.77 -45.84
N ALA A 400 -0.20 -20.47 -45.56
CA ALA A 400 0.64 -19.89 -46.60
C ALA A 400 0.63 -20.88 -47.78
N THR A 401 0.09 -20.48 -48.93
CA THR A 401 -0.31 -21.37 -50.02
C THR A 401 0.87 -22.22 -50.51
N PRO A 402 0.79 -23.56 -50.54
CA PRO A 402 1.74 -24.41 -51.24
C PRO A 402 1.40 -24.39 -52.73
N GLY A 403 2.20 -23.75 -53.57
CA GLY A 403 2.03 -23.74 -55.04
C GLY A 403 2.03 -22.35 -55.69
N ARG A 404 1.90 -21.27 -54.92
CA ARG A 404 2.54 -20.00 -55.31
C ARG A 404 4.04 -20.23 -55.04
N PRO A 405 4.97 -19.87 -55.95
CA PRO A 405 6.39 -19.96 -55.61
C PRO A 405 6.54 -19.32 -54.24
N ALA A 406 7.15 -20.05 -53.31
CA ALA A 406 7.39 -19.55 -51.98
C ALA A 406 7.92 -18.13 -52.19
N VAL A 407 7.15 -17.12 -51.75
CA VAL A 407 7.67 -15.81 -51.40
C VAL A 407 9.00 -16.16 -50.74
N PRO A 408 10.16 -15.91 -51.40
CA PRO A 408 11.37 -16.65 -51.09
C PRO A 408 11.64 -16.56 -49.60
N ARG A 409 12.38 -17.49 -49.01
CA ARG A 409 12.84 -17.35 -47.62
C ARG A 409 13.40 -15.94 -47.34
N GLU A 410 13.91 -15.31 -48.41
CA GLU A 410 14.23 -13.89 -48.58
C GLU A 410 13.09 -12.87 -48.40
N GLU A 411 11.88 -13.05 -48.94
CA GLU A 411 10.74 -12.13 -48.70
C GLU A 411 10.02 -12.37 -47.37
N ARG A 412 10.02 -13.60 -46.83
CA ARG A 412 9.62 -13.85 -45.43
C ARG A 412 10.66 -13.23 -44.46
N ALA A 413 11.93 -13.21 -44.86
CA ALA A 413 12.99 -12.37 -44.31
C ALA A 413 12.90 -10.88 -44.71
N LYS A 414 11.94 -10.46 -45.54
CA LYS A 414 11.61 -9.04 -45.78
C LYS A 414 10.39 -8.58 -44.96
N THR A 415 9.50 -9.48 -44.54
CA THR A 415 8.37 -9.13 -43.65
C THR A 415 8.81 -8.87 -42.20
N VAL A 416 9.87 -9.55 -41.76
CA VAL A 416 10.68 -9.21 -40.58
C VAL A 416 12.07 -9.70 -40.93
N SER A 417 13.02 -8.79 -41.15
CA SER A 417 14.41 -9.22 -41.38
C SER A 417 14.94 -10.01 -40.18
N PRO A 418 15.95 -10.87 -40.36
CA PRO A 418 16.67 -11.46 -39.23
C PRO A 418 17.10 -10.36 -38.25
N PHE A 419 17.45 -9.19 -38.79
CA PHE A 419 17.63 -7.95 -38.05
C PHE A 419 16.38 -7.54 -37.28
N TRP A 420 15.19 -7.41 -37.87
CA TRP A 420 13.96 -7.06 -37.12
C TRP A 420 13.50 -8.13 -36.12
N THR A 421 13.82 -9.40 -36.34
CA THR A 421 13.53 -10.48 -35.37
C THR A 421 14.48 -10.37 -34.18
N TRP A 422 15.75 -10.09 -34.45
CA TRP A 422 16.74 -9.76 -33.43
C TRP A 422 16.45 -8.43 -32.76
N VAL A 423 15.96 -7.41 -33.47
CA VAL A 423 15.51 -6.14 -32.91
C VAL A 423 14.33 -6.43 -32.00
N ILE A 424 13.26 -7.10 -32.42
CA ILE A 424 12.13 -7.45 -31.53
C ILE A 424 12.60 -8.19 -30.28
N ARG A 425 13.50 -9.18 -30.42
CA ARG A 425 14.09 -9.90 -29.27
C ARG A 425 14.96 -9.01 -28.40
N PHE A 426 15.83 -8.18 -28.98
CA PHE A 426 16.68 -7.21 -28.29
C PHE A 426 15.91 -6.01 -27.76
N THR A 427 14.73 -5.72 -28.29
CA THR A 427 13.86 -4.64 -27.83
C THR A 427 13.05 -5.18 -26.67
N ALA A 428 12.56 -6.43 -26.71
CA ALA A 428 11.95 -7.08 -25.54
C ALA A 428 12.97 -7.27 -24.41
N VAL A 429 14.17 -7.77 -24.73
CA VAL A 429 15.29 -7.87 -23.77
C VAL A 429 15.76 -6.47 -23.36
N GLY A 430 15.80 -5.52 -24.28
CA GLY A 430 16.20 -4.13 -24.01
C GLY A 430 15.19 -3.39 -23.16
N PHE A 431 13.89 -3.61 -23.35
CA PHE A 431 12.83 -3.14 -22.47
C PHE A 431 12.98 -3.78 -21.09
N LEU A 432 13.20 -5.09 -21.03
CA LEU A 432 13.44 -5.78 -19.76
C LEU A 432 14.68 -5.23 -19.05
N LEU A 433 15.78 -5.01 -19.76
CA LEU A 433 17.04 -4.48 -19.22
C LEU A 433 16.94 -2.99 -18.87
N THR A 434 16.20 -2.20 -19.65
CA THR A 434 15.93 -0.78 -19.35
C THR A 434 14.98 -0.66 -18.18
N PHE A 435 13.99 -1.53 -18.08
CA PHE A 435 13.11 -1.64 -16.93
C PHE A 435 13.88 -2.05 -15.69
N ILE A 436 14.71 -3.10 -15.76
CA ILE A 436 15.61 -3.51 -14.69
C ILE A 436 16.56 -2.37 -14.34
N GLY A 437 17.16 -1.70 -15.32
CA GLY A 437 18.09 -0.60 -15.10
C GLY A 437 17.46 0.63 -14.46
N LEU A 438 16.27 1.04 -14.93
CA LEU A 438 15.49 2.14 -14.35
C LEU A 438 15.08 1.80 -12.91
N TYR A 439 14.63 0.56 -12.69
CA TYR A 439 14.22 0.08 -11.38
C TYR A 439 15.41 -0.06 -10.42
N VAL A 440 16.57 -0.54 -10.89
CA VAL A 440 17.83 -0.58 -10.15
C VAL A 440 18.30 0.83 -9.80
N PHE A 441 18.20 1.79 -10.73
CA PHE A 441 18.57 3.18 -10.46
C PHE A 441 17.68 3.82 -9.39
N VAL A 442 16.35 3.63 -9.48
CA VAL A 442 15.41 4.08 -8.45
C VAL A 442 15.70 3.38 -7.11
N HIS A 443 16.01 2.09 -7.13
CA HIS A 443 16.38 1.33 -5.93
C HIS A 443 17.68 1.83 -5.30
N GLU A 444 18.74 2.08 -6.07
CA GLU A 444 20.00 2.63 -5.57
C GLU A 444 19.79 3.98 -4.88
N ARG A 445 18.91 4.84 -5.43
CA ARG A 445 18.56 6.13 -4.81
C ARG A 445 17.79 5.97 -3.51
N ALA A 446 16.83 5.06 -3.47
CA ALA A 446 16.07 4.77 -2.27
C ALA A 446 16.96 4.13 -1.17
N VAL A 447 17.88 3.24 -1.54
CA VAL A 447 18.92 2.69 -0.65
C VAL A 447 19.83 3.81 -0.11
N GLN A 448 20.25 4.77 -0.94
CA GLN A 448 21.04 5.92 -0.48
C GLN A 448 20.29 6.83 0.49
N SER A 449 18.96 6.90 0.39
CA SER A 449 18.12 7.61 1.38
C SER A 449 18.11 6.87 2.72
N THR A 450 17.85 5.55 2.68
CA THR A 450 17.89 4.65 3.84
C THR A 450 19.24 4.66 4.56
N VAL A 451 20.35 4.58 3.82
CA VAL A 451 21.70 4.56 4.39
C VAL A 451 21.97 5.83 5.20
N ARG A 452 21.56 7.00 4.68
CA ARG A 452 21.68 8.27 5.42
C ARG A 452 20.89 8.27 6.72
N SER A 453 19.66 7.73 6.73
CA SER A 453 18.84 7.64 7.95
C SER A 453 19.42 6.69 8.99
N VAL A 454 19.95 5.53 8.57
CA VAL A 454 20.57 4.56 9.47
C VAL A 454 21.91 5.09 10.01
N GLU A 455 22.71 5.74 9.18
CA GLU A 455 23.94 6.42 9.60
C GLU A 455 23.66 7.50 10.63
N GLU A 456 22.56 8.25 10.47
CA GLU A 456 22.15 9.27 11.44
C GLU A 456 21.73 8.66 12.78
N VAL A 457 20.92 7.59 12.77
CA VAL A 457 20.52 6.89 14.01
C VAL A 457 21.73 6.28 14.73
N GLN A 458 22.67 5.69 13.98
CA GLN A 458 23.90 5.15 14.56
C GLN A 458 24.82 6.25 15.06
N ARG A 459 24.91 7.40 14.36
CA ARG A 459 25.65 8.57 14.83
C ARG A 459 25.09 9.09 16.15
N VAL A 460 23.77 9.22 16.28
CA VAL A 460 23.12 9.68 17.51
C VAL A 460 23.31 8.68 18.66
N LYS A 461 23.24 7.38 18.40
CA LYS A 461 23.53 6.34 19.42
C LYS A 461 25.00 6.28 19.84
N ALA A 462 25.92 6.63 18.94
CA ALA A 462 27.35 6.66 19.20
C ALA A 462 27.84 8.01 19.76
N ALA A 463 26.98 9.04 19.76
CA ALA A 463 27.31 10.35 20.32
C ALA A 463 27.46 10.25 21.83
N GLN A 464 28.67 10.50 22.32
CA GLN A 464 28.90 10.61 23.76
C GLN A 464 28.33 11.95 24.27
N PRO A 465 27.76 11.99 25.48
CA PRO A 465 27.27 13.24 26.07
C PRO A 465 28.41 14.26 26.14
N VAL A 466 28.11 15.49 25.73
CA VAL A 466 29.09 16.58 25.71
C VAL A 466 29.20 17.16 27.11
N HIS A 467 30.44 17.24 27.59
CA HIS A 467 30.80 17.98 28.79
C HIS A 467 30.81 19.46 28.45
N GLU A 468 29.84 20.21 28.94
CA GLU A 468 29.86 21.67 28.88
C GLU A 468 30.27 22.20 30.26
N ALA A 469 31.43 22.87 30.29
CA ALA A 469 31.92 23.58 31.46
C ALA A 469 31.38 25.02 31.42
N MET A 470 30.65 25.44 32.46
CA MET A 470 30.13 26.80 32.54
C MET A 470 31.24 27.83 32.78
N ALA A 471 31.16 28.96 32.07
CA ALA A 471 31.99 30.12 32.36
C ALA A 471 31.70 30.63 33.78
N SER A 472 32.76 30.79 34.56
CA SER A 472 32.70 30.94 36.02
C SER A 472 32.01 32.23 36.47
N ALA A 473 30.78 32.12 36.99
CA ALA A 473 30.32 33.04 38.03
C ALA A 473 30.93 32.57 39.36
N SER A 474 31.89 33.34 39.88
CA SER A 474 32.62 33.01 41.12
C SER A 474 31.70 33.09 42.34
N TYR A 475 31.05 31.98 42.69
CA TYR A 475 30.36 31.81 43.96
C TYR A 475 31.20 30.91 44.88
N PRO A 476 31.83 31.45 45.94
CA PRO A 476 32.79 30.73 46.80
C PRO A 476 32.20 29.55 47.60
N GLN A 477 30.88 29.35 47.54
CA GLN A 477 30.12 28.34 48.28
C GLN A 477 29.62 27.20 47.37
N ARG A 478 29.94 27.21 46.07
CA ARG A 478 29.51 26.16 45.12
C ARG A 478 30.57 25.05 45.02
N PRO A 479 30.22 23.77 45.27
CA PRO A 479 31.12 22.64 45.04
C PRO A 479 31.57 22.56 43.58
N GLU A 480 32.80 22.11 43.31
CA GLU A 480 33.36 22.04 41.95
C GLU A 480 32.53 21.22 40.97
N ALA A 481 31.79 20.22 41.46
CA ALA A 481 30.91 19.36 40.68
C ALA A 481 29.79 20.11 39.91
N TYR A 482 29.43 21.35 40.32
CA TYR A 482 28.41 22.16 39.63
C TYR A 482 28.93 22.98 38.44
N LYS A 483 30.23 22.91 38.14
CA LYS A 483 30.81 23.63 36.98
C LYS A 483 30.55 22.91 35.65
N ASN A 484 30.18 21.62 35.68
CA ASN A 484 30.03 20.79 34.50
C ASN A 484 28.64 20.17 34.46
N PHE A 485 27.95 20.28 33.31
CA PHE A 485 26.70 19.56 33.06
C PHE A 485 26.86 18.73 31.78
N TYR A 486 26.10 17.64 31.73
CA TYR A 486 26.10 16.70 30.62
C TYR A 486 24.90 16.99 29.74
N ARG A 487 25.15 17.49 28.54
CA ARG A 487 24.12 17.69 27.52
C ARG A 487 24.30 16.66 26.43
N LEU A 488 23.21 15.99 26.07
CA LEU A 488 23.14 15.27 24.80
C LEU A 488 23.00 16.34 23.71
N ASP A 489 24.15 16.81 23.22
CA ASP A 489 24.19 17.85 22.21
C ASP A 489 23.94 17.23 20.83
N SER A 490 22.67 17.12 20.50
CA SER A 490 22.20 16.63 19.20
C SER A 490 21.32 17.70 18.60
N ASP A 491 21.74 18.28 17.48
CA ASP A 491 20.95 19.24 16.70
C ASP A 491 19.53 18.74 16.44
N TYR A 492 19.39 17.42 16.22
CA TYR A 492 18.10 16.78 16.04
C TYR A 492 17.23 16.77 17.31
N LEU A 493 17.75 16.32 18.46
CA LEU A 493 17.00 16.31 19.73
C LEU A 493 16.69 17.73 20.22
N ASN A 494 17.64 18.65 20.06
CA ASN A 494 17.48 20.07 20.37
C ASN A 494 16.38 20.71 19.50
N SER A 495 16.21 20.27 18.25
CA SER A 495 15.14 20.76 17.36
C SER A 495 13.74 20.20 17.66
N ARG A 496 13.63 19.17 18.52
CA ARG A 496 12.39 18.43 18.84
C ARG A 496 12.08 18.40 20.34
N SER A 497 12.84 19.12 21.17
CA SER A 497 12.76 19.04 22.63
C SER A 497 11.48 19.65 23.21
N GLU A 498 10.83 20.55 22.48
CA GLU A 498 9.57 21.18 22.88
C GLU A 498 8.34 20.26 22.68
N ASP A 499 8.50 19.13 21.98
CA ASP A 499 7.39 18.22 21.62
C ASP A 499 6.92 17.31 22.78
N TYR A 500 7.45 17.48 24.00
CA TYR A 500 7.15 16.60 25.15
C TYR A 500 6.70 17.40 26.40
N GLU A 501 5.61 17.02 27.07
CA GLU A 501 5.10 17.65 28.32
C GLU A 501 5.70 17.05 29.63
N PRO A 502 5.56 17.69 30.82
CA PRO A 502 6.00 17.16 32.12
C PRO A 502 5.13 16.02 32.68
N VAL A 503 5.70 15.21 33.57
CA VAL A 503 5.03 14.08 34.24
C VAL A 503 4.30 14.54 35.52
N PRO A 504 3.06 14.09 35.81
CA PRO A 504 2.35 14.42 37.05
C PRO A 504 2.88 13.62 38.27
N PHE A 505 3.14 14.31 39.40
CA PHE A 505 3.65 13.73 40.66
C PHE A 505 2.58 13.78 41.77
N ALA A 506 2.38 12.67 42.48
CA ALA A 506 1.31 12.56 43.47
C ALA A 506 1.80 12.42 44.91
N HIS A 507 1.64 13.51 45.65
CA HIS A 507 2.25 13.74 46.96
C HIS A 507 1.76 12.77 48.06
N ARG A 508 0.47 12.45 48.10
CA ARG A 508 -0.16 11.69 49.20
C ARG A 508 0.29 10.21 49.31
N ILE A 509 0.55 9.51 48.21
CA ILE A 509 1.08 8.12 48.23
C ILE A 509 2.52 8.13 48.73
N HIS A 510 3.31 9.12 48.32
CA HIS A 510 4.71 9.23 48.73
C HIS A 510 4.83 9.63 50.21
N ASP A 511 3.89 10.41 50.73
CA ASP A 511 3.76 10.71 52.17
C ASP A 511 3.40 9.46 52.99
N GLU A 512 2.40 8.69 52.55
CA GLU A 512 2.01 7.42 53.21
C GLU A 512 3.12 6.36 53.15
N LEU A 513 3.84 6.24 52.02
CA LEU A 513 4.93 5.27 51.86
C LEU A 513 6.22 5.66 52.58
N SER A 514 6.47 6.97 52.74
CA SER A 514 7.60 7.47 53.55
C SER A 514 7.28 7.55 55.05
N GLY A 515 6.06 7.16 55.45
CA GLY A 515 5.61 7.22 56.84
C GLY A 515 5.52 8.65 57.39
N GLY A 516 5.28 9.64 56.52
CA GLY A 516 5.24 11.06 56.86
C GLY A 516 6.60 11.76 56.88
N ASP A 517 7.68 11.10 56.41
CA ASP A 517 9.04 11.69 56.38
C ASP A 517 9.28 12.45 55.06
N CYS A 518 8.75 13.69 54.98
CA CYS A 518 8.83 14.51 53.77
C CYS A 518 10.28 14.92 53.38
N GLY A 519 11.26 14.75 54.28
CA GLY A 519 12.69 15.00 54.04
C GLY A 519 13.30 14.07 52.99
N VAL A 520 12.69 12.90 52.80
CA VAL A 520 13.06 11.93 51.77
C VAL A 520 12.97 12.52 50.35
N CYS A 521 12.10 13.52 50.15
CA CYS A 521 11.88 14.15 48.85
C CYS A 521 12.28 15.63 48.77
N HIS A 522 12.17 16.42 49.85
CA HIS A 522 12.29 17.89 49.77
C HIS A 522 13.65 18.48 50.20
N HIS A 523 14.57 17.67 50.76
CA HIS A 523 15.86 18.18 51.27
C HIS A 523 17.02 17.19 51.06
N ARG A 524 17.41 16.95 49.80
CA ARG A 524 18.55 16.06 49.47
C ARG A 524 19.72 16.81 48.84
N TYR A 525 20.94 16.41 49.19
CA TYR A 525 22.20 17.04 48.79
C TYR A 525 23.20 15.99 48.26
N ALA A 526 23.68 16.13 47.03
CA ALA A 526 24.65 15.20 46.42
C ALA A 526 26.09 15.47 46.89
N MET A 527 26.80 14.43 47.31
CA MET A 527 28.08 14.52 48.02
C MET A 527 29.32 14.20 47.16
N SER A 528 29.17 13.63 45.95
CA SER A 528 30.32 13.32 45.05
C SER A 528 29.96 13.34 43.56
N GLU A 529 30.97 13.34 42.68
CA GLU A 529 30.84 13.43 41.21
C GLU A 529 29.95 12.34 40.58
N ASP A 530 29.87 11.17 41.22
CA ASP A 530 29.11 10.01 40.75
C ASP A 530 27.75 9.84 41.48
N ASP A 531 27.48 10.71 42.47
CA ASP A 531 26.32 10.65 43.35
C ASP A 531 25.08 11.25 42.65
N ARG A 532 24.38 10.38 41.92
CA ARG A 532 23.11 10.68 41.24
C ARG A 532 21.89 10.72 42.19
N VAL A 533 22.12 10.72 43.50
CA VAL A 533 21.18 10.24 44.53
C VAL A 533 20.79 11.35 45.49
N GLY A 534 21.80 12.09 45.95
CA GLY A 534 21.70 12.95 47.11
C GLY A 534 21.55 12.18 48.44
N GLU A 535 22.25 12.63 49.47
CA GLU A 535 21.98 12.25 50.86
C GLU A 535 20.91 13.16 51.48
N ASP A 536 20.15 12.61 52.43
CA ASP A 536 19.17 13.35 53.21
C ASP A 536 19.86 14.34 54.15
N ILE A 537 19.44 15.61 54.15
CA ILE A 537 19.96 16.67 55.04
C ILE A 537 19.90 16.29 56.53
N LYS A 538 19.05 15.31 56.89
CA LYS A 538 18.95 14.73 58.23
C LYS A 538 20.26 14.06 58.70
N SER A 539 21.07 13.48 57.80
CA SER A 539 22.39 12.90 58.15
C SER A 539 23.45 13.99 58.39
N LEU A 540 23.38 15.10 57.64
CA LEU A 540 24.23 16.28 57.82
C LEU A 540 23.90 17.04 59.10
N HIS A 541 22.62 17.19 59.45
CA HIS A 541 22.19 17.80 60.71
C HIS A 541 22.37 16.90 61.93
N ALA A 542 22.69 15.61 61.78
CA ALA A 542 23.14 14.80 62.90
C ALA A 542 24.55 15.21 63.40
N SER A 543 25.32 15.93 62.57
CA SER A 543 26.67 16.42 62.89
C SER A 543 26.72 17.87 63.38
N ILE A 544 25.59 18.57 63.36
CA ILE A 544 25.45 19.98 63.76
C ILE A 544 24.33 19.99 64.81
N GLU A 545 24.58 20.46 66.03
CA GLU A 545 23.63 20.45 67.18
C GLU A 545 22.37 21.34 66.99
N ILE A 546 21.75 21.33 65.82
CA ILE A 546 20.49 21.99 65.54
C ILE A 546 19.46 20.89 65.27
N GLN A 547 18.55 20.67 66.23
CA GLN A 547 17.41 19.80 66.02
C GLN A 547 16.53 20.35 64.90
N LEU A 548 16.38 19.58 63.82
CA LEU A 548 15.25 19.76 62.92
C LEU A 548 13.98 19.36 63.69
N GLY A 549 13.04 20.30 63.81
CA GLY A 549 11.73 20.06 64.42
C GLY A 549 10.98 18.92 63.73
N GLY A 550 10.10 18.25 64.49
CA GLY A 550 9.33 17.08 64.06
C GLY A 550 8.38 17.30 62.87
N PRO A 551 7.46 16.34 62.59
CA PRO A 551 6.62 16.34 61.38
C PRO A 551 5.88 17.67 61.18
N CYS A 552 5.90 18.17 59.93
CA CYS A 552 5.29 19.35 59.31
C CYS A 552 4.79 20.53 60.18
N ALA A 553 4.00 20.27 61.23
CA ALA A 553 3.47 21.27 62.15
C ALA A 553 4.55 22.09 62.88
N ALA A 554 5.77 21.56 63.03
CA ALA A 554 6.83 22.26 63.77
C ALA A 554 7.38 23.51 63.06
N CYS A 555 7.14 23.69 61.75
CA CYS A 555 7.58 24.86 60.98
C CYS A 555 6.50 25.47 60.07
N HIS A 556 5.33 24.86 59.95
CA HIS A 556 4.25 25.26 59.01
C HIS A 556 2.90 25.50 59.70
N ASP A 557 2.90 26.10 60.90
CA ASP A 557 1.64 26.49 61.58
C ASP A 557 0.88 27.62 60.84
N ASP A 558 1.52 28.33 59.91
CA ASP A 558 0.87 29.35 59.09
C ASP A 558 1.26 29.25 57.60
N MET A 559 0.49 28.45 56.85
CA MET A 559 0.60 28.35 55.39
C MET A 559 0.03 29.57 54.65
N ALA A 560 -0.61 30.52 55.35
CA ALA A 560 -1.15 31.72 54.71
C ALA A 560 -0.07 32.78 54.45
N SER A 561 1.01 32.80 55.25
CA SER A 561 2.07 33.80 55.15
C SER A 561 3.34 33.33 54.41
N ASN A 562 3.57 32.02 54.29
CA ASN A 562 4.73 31.49 53.56
C ASN A 562 4.41 30.22 52.75
N PRO A 563 3.76 30.36 51.58
CA PRO A 563 3.44 29.21 50.75
C PRO A 563 4.73 28.55 50.23
N PRO A 564 4.78 27.20 50.16
CA PRO A 564 5.86 26.47 49.51
C PRO A 564 6.08 27.00 48.10
N GLN A 565 7.32 27.32 47.76
CA GLN A 565 7.63 27.89 46.46
C GLN A 565 7.72 26.78 45.43
N ALA A 566 6.89 26.89 44.38
CA ALA A 566 6.92 25.96 43.28
C ALA A 566 8.33 25.92 42.67
N CYS A 567 8.83 24.74 42.33
CA CYS A 567 10.12 24.57 41.65
C CYS A 567 10.18 25.42 40.36
N GLY A 568 9.03 25.65 39.72
CA GLY A 568 8.87 26.53 38.57
C GLY A 568 9.26 27.99 38.85
N ARG A 569 9.18 28.46 40.10
CA ARG A 569 9.60 29.83 40.46
C ARG A 569 11.09 30.06 40.17
N CYS A 570 11.92 29.02 40.23
CA CYS A 570 13.34 29.07 39.87
C CYS A 570 13.66 28.35 38.54
N HIS A 571 12.85 27.39 38.11
CA HIS A 571 13.13 26.52 36.94
C HIS A 571 12.12 26.63 35.78
N ALA A 572 11.24 27.64 35.73
CA ALA A 572 10.18 27.76 34.71
C ALA A 572 10.64 28.04 33.27
N GLY A 573 11.90 28.40 33.03
CA GLY A 573 12.43 28.61 31.68
C GLY A 573 12.88 27.30 31.00
N PRO A 574 12.96 27.25 29.66
CA PRO A 574 13.69 26.19 28.96
C PRO A 574 15.18 26.21 29.38
N ASN A 575 15.94 25.16 29.06
CA ASN A 575 17.39 25.18 29.28
C ASN A 575 18.00 26.31 28.41
N GLU A 576 18.35 27.44 29.01
CA GLU A 576 18.93 28.57 28.29
C GLU A 576 20.41 28.29 27.97
N SER A 577 20.83 28.62 26.75
CA SER A 577 22.21 28.41 26.26
C SER A 577 23.27 29.20 27.03
N ASP A 578 22.83 30.25 27.72
CA ASP A 578 23.61 31.29 28.36
C ASP A 578 23.64 31.14 29.91
N ASP A 579 22.79 30.26 30.47
CA ASP A 579 22.90 29.79 31.87
C ASP A 579 22.65 28.27 31.99
N PRO A 580 23.64 27.45 31.59
CA PRO A 580 23.40 26.03 31.44
C PRO A 580 23.29 25.18 32.73
N ALA A 581 23.64 25.73 33.90
CA ALA A 581 23.43 25.06 35.20
C ALA A 581 21.97 25.11 35.65
N ARG A 582 21.17 25.96 35.03
CA ARG A 582 19.74 26.06 35.31
C ARG A 582 19.01 24.98 34.52
N LEU A 583 18.86 23.81 35.14
CA LEU A 583 17.99 22.75 34.64
C LEU A 583 16.56 23.31 34.54
N GLY A 584 15.93 23.21 33.39
CA GLY A 584 14.50 23.48 33.24
C GLY A 584 13.68 22.55 34.14
N LEU A 585 12.48 23.00 34.52
CA LEU A 585 11.60 22.34 35.50
C LEU A 585 11.46 20.83 35.25
N LYS A 586 11.36 20.45 33.97
CA LYS A 586 11.21 19.07 33.51
C LYS A 586 12.48 18.20 33.70
N GLY A 587 13.67 18.78 33.55
CA GLY A 587 14.94 18.07 33.76
C GLY A 587 15.26 17.84 35.24
N ALA A 588 14.84 18.77 36.10
CA ALA A 588 14.98 18.65 37.55
C ALA A 588 14.12 17.51 38.12
N TYR A 589 12.85 17.40 37.69
CA TYR A 589 11.94 16.35 38.16
C TYR A 589 12.35 14.92 37.73
N HIS A 590 12.82 14.73 36.50
CA HIS A 590 13.22 13.39 36.03
C HIS A 590 14.40 12.80 36.80
N ARG A 591 15.37 13.63 37.20
CA ARG A 591 16.56 13.15 37.93
C ARG A 591 16.25 12.73 39.37
N GLN A 592 15.36 13.44 40.05
CA GLN A 592 15.06 13.22 41.46
C GLN A 592 14.16 12.01 41.70
N CYS A 593 13.20 11.76 40.80
CA CYS A 593 12.25 10.64 40.92
C CYS A 593 12.89 9.28 40.56
N ILE A 594 13.58 9.17 39.42
CA ILE A 594 14.15 7.91 38.93
C ILE A 594 15.19 7.35 39.93
N GLY A 595 16.09 8.21 40.43
CA GLY A 595 17.15 7.79 41.35
C GLY A 595 16.68 7.33 42.74
N CYS A 596 15.45 7.67 43.17
CA CYS A 596 14.86 7.18 44.42
C CYS A 596 14.24 5.79 44.23
N HIS A 597 13.48 5.60 43.14
CA HIS A 597 12.81 4.33 42.83
C HIS A 597 13.77 3.19 42.47
N GLU A 598 14.95 3.47 41.94
CA GLU A 598 16.00 2.46 41.69
C GLU A 598 16.56 1.82 42.97
N ARG A 599 16.40 2.47 44.12
CA ARG A 599 17.14 2.13 45.35
C ARG A 599 16.30 1.54 46.46
N GLN A 600 15.04 1.95 46.57
CA GLN A 600 14.18 1.50 47.66
C GLN A 600 13.23 0.41 47.19
N LEU A 601 13.46 -0.78 47.76
CA LEU A 601 12.68 -2.02 47.67
C LEU A 601 13.03 -2.88 46.45
N GLN A 602 13.41 -4.13 46.70
CA GLN A 602 13.61 -5.17 45.68
C GLN A 602 12.50 -6.22 45.86
N PRO A 603 11.61 -6.40 44.88
CA PRO A 603 11.52 -5.63 43.64
C PRO A 603 10.96 -4.22 43.87
N ALA A 604 11.40 -3.25 43.06
CA ALA A 604 10.95 -1.86 43.15
C ALA A 604 9.45 -1.79 42.84
N PRO A 605 8.59 -1.31 43.77
CA PRO A 605 7.14 -1.32 43.58
C PRO A 605 6.65 -0.25 42.61
N ALA A 606 7.51 0.65 42.16
CA ALA A 606 7.18 1.70 41.22
C ALA A 606 8.24 1.82 40.12
N PRO A 607 7.84 2.15 38.88
CA PRO A 607 8.65 1.75 37.75
C PRO A 607 9.51 2.92 37.27
N THR A 608 10.77 2.61 37.01
CA THR A 608 11.85 3.57 36.70
C THR A 608 11.96 3.86 35.20
N GLU A 609 11.14 3.18 34.40
CA GLU A 609 10.99 3.40 32.97
C GLU A 609 10.13 4.63 32.70
N CYS A 610 10.42 5.37 31.64
CA CYS A 610 9.75 6.64 31.33
C CYS A 610 8.22 6.50 31.20
N SER A 611 7.74 5.32 30.78
CA SER A 611 6.33 4.98 30.56
C SER A 611 5.51 4.80 31.84
N SER A 612 6.14 4.88 33.00
CA SER A 612 5.56 4.37 34.23
C SER A 612 5.18 5.42 35.26
N CYS A 613 5.69 6.63 35.11
CA CYS A 613 5.33 7.78 35.95
C CYS A 613 4.19 8.64 35.34
N HIS A 614 3.74 8.34 34.13
CA HIS A 614 2.54 8.93 33.51
C HIS A 614 1.40 7.87 33.54
N HIS A 615 0.30 7.88 34.33
CA HIS A 615 -0.33 8.71 35.38
C HIS A 615 -1.17 7.77 36.30
N PRO A 616 -1.11 7.78 37.67
CA PRO A 616 -1.81 6.76 38.46
C PRO A 616 -2.65 7.22 39.68
N TRP A 617 -3.55 8.23 39.58
CA TRP A 617 -4.48 8.56 40.67
C TRP A 617 -5.93 8.77 40.23
N THR A 618 -6.73 7.73 40.39
CA THR A 618 -8.18 7.76 40.18
C THR A 618 -8.85 7.43 41.53
N PRO A 619 -9.64 8.33 42.15
CA PRO A 619 -10.36 8.02 43.38
C PRO A 619 -11.36 6.88 43.16
N ASP A 620 -11.80 6.19 44.23
CA ASP A 620 -12.90 5.24 44.11
C ASP A 620 -14.20 6.02 43.83
N HIS A 621 -14.78 5.78 42.65
CA HIS A 621 -15.98 6.49 42.16
C HIS A 621 -17.27 5.84 42.66
N ALA A 622 -17.23 4.62 43.21
CA ALA A 622 -18.42 3.93 43.73
C ALA A 622 -19.20 4.72 44.81
N PRO A 623 -18.56 5.46 45.74
CA PRO A 623 -19.28 6.31 46.69
C PRO A 623 -19.63 7.71 46.16
N LEU A 624 -19.10 8.11 45.01
CA LEU A 624 -19.21 9.47 44.47
C LEU A 624 -20.24 9.59 43.33
N VAL A 625 -20.60 8.49 42.71
CA VAL A 625 -21.50 8.46 41.54
C VAL A 625 -22.75 7.63 41.88
N ILE A 626 -23.92 8.26 41.78
CA ILE A 626 -25.21 7.59 42.03
C ILE A 626 -25.86 7.27 40.68
N LEU A 627 -25.97 5.98 40.37
CA LEU A 627 -26.57 5.48 39.13
C LEU A 627 -27.75 4.56 39.43
N ALA A 628 -28.69 4.47 38.49
CA ALA A 628 -29.70 3.42 38.51
C ALA A 628 -29.05 2.04 38.40
N GLU A 629 -29.73 0.98 38.83
CA GLU A 629 -29.20 -0.40 38.83
C GLU A 629 -28.75 -0.89 37.43
N ARG A 630 -29.34 -0.33 36.36
CA ARG A 630 -28.93 -0.54 34.97
C ARG A 630 -28.97 0.80 34.21
N PRO A 631 -27.97 1.67 34.41
CA PRO A 631 -27.96 2.97 33.76
C PRO A 631 -27.65 2.79 32.28
N ALA A 632 -28.21 3.66 31.43
CA ALA A 632 -27.72 3.77 30.06
C ALA A 632 -26.25 4.27 30.08
N PRO A 633 -25.39 3.88 29.13
CA PRO A 633 -23.99 4.31 29.11
C PRO A 633 -23.83 5.84 29.17
N GLN A 634 -24.63 6.59 28.39
CA GLN A 634 -24.64 8.05 28.40
C GLN A 634 -25.11 8.65 29.74
N ALA A 635 -25.83 7.90 30.57
CA ALA A 635 -26.19 8.35 31.92
C ALA A 635 -24.99 8.28 32.87
N VAL A 636 -24.10 7.30 32.68
CA VAL A 636 -22.83 7.20 33.43
C VAL A 636 -21.93 8.39 33.11
N THR A 637 -21.74 8.66 31.81
CA THR A 637 -20.97 9.82 31.34
C THR A 637 -21.52 11.13 31.88
N ARG A 638 -22.85 11.33 31.83
CA ARG A 638 -23.46 12.54 32.41
C ARG A 638 -23.14 12.70 33.90
N ALA A 639 -23.15 11.62 34.66
CA ALA A 639 -22.76 11.67 36.07
C ALA A 639 -21.26 12.03 36.25
N CYS A 640 -20.37 11.54 35.39
CA CYS A 640 -18.96 11.97 35.37
C CYS A 640 -18.82 13.47 35.03
N LEU A 641 -19.59 13.95 34.05
CA LEU A 641 -19.56 15.34 33.58
C LEU A 641 -20.14 16.34 34.58
N GLU A 642 -20.92 15.91 35.57
CA GLU A 642 -21.37 16.77 36.68
C GLU A 642 -20.18 17.29 37.50
N CYS A 643 -19.15 16.45 37.69
CA CYS A 643 -17.93 16.81 38.43
C CYS A 643 -16.76 17.19 37.50
N HIS A 644 -16.72 16.66 36.28
CA HIS A 644 -15.64 16.88 35.29
C HIS A 644 -16.11 17.55 33.99
N PRO A 645 -16.89 18.65 34.03
CA PRO A 645 -17.44 19.26 32.83
C PRO A 645 -16.35 19.83 31.91
N LYS A 646 -15.27 20.37 32.51
CA LYS A 646 -14.12 20.90 31.76
C LYS A 646 -13.36 19.78 31.04
N THR A 647 -13.10 18.66 31.70
CA THR A 647 -12.44 17.51 31.07
C THR A 647 -13.24 16.99 29.89
N GLY A 648 -14.57 16.90 30.01
CA GLY A 648 -15.44 16.54 28.90
C GLY A 648 -15.30 17.50 27.71
N GLN A 649 -15.35 18.81 27.97
CA GLN A 649 -15.19 19.84 26.93
C GLN A 649 -13.80 19.83 26.28
N ASP A 650 -12.74 19.68 27.08
CA ASP A 650 -11.37 19.60 26.59
C ASP A 650 -11.19 18.36 25.71
N LEU A 651 -11.80 17.22 26.09
CA LEU A 651 -11.76 15.98 25.31
C LEU A 651 -12.36 16.15 23.92
N LEU A 652 -13.44 16.93 23.77
CA LEU A 652 -14.06 17.21 22.47
C LEU A 652 -13.11 17.90 21.49
N GLY A 653 -12.06 18.58 21.97
CA GLY A 653 -11.02 19.20 21.16
C GLY A 653 -9.82 18.29 20.86
N THR A 654 -9.74 17.11 21.48
CA THR A 654 -8.56 16.26 21.38
C THR A 654 -8.45 15.49 20.06
N ALA A 655 -7.22 15.11 19.72
CA ALA A 655 -6.96 14.22 18.60
C ALA A 655 -7.55 12.82 18.79
N HIS A 656 -7.72 12.35 20.03
CA HIS A 656 -8.31 11.05 20.32
C HIS A 656 -9.82 11.05 20.03
N TRP A 657 -10.54 12.09 20.47
CA TRP A 657 -11.97 12.23 20.19
C TRP A 657 -12.26 12.46 18.71
N ASN A 658 -11.56 13.40 18.09
CA ASN A 658 -11.80 13.76 16.69
C ASN A 658 -11.11 12.83 15.69
N TRP A 659 -10.24 11.92 16.18
CA TRP A 659 -9.30 11.17 15.36
C TRP A 659 -8.51 12.07 14.41
N LYS A 660 -8.26 13.32 14.81
CA LYS A 660 -7.70 14.38 13.97
C LYS A 660 -6.82 15.28 14.83
N GLY A 661 -5.55 15.41 14.50
CA GLY A 661 -4.61 16.22 15.28
C GLY A 661 -3.20 16.15 14.72
N GLN A 662 -2.31 16.93 15.31
CA GLN A 662 -0.90 16.92 14.93
C GLN A 662 -0.30 15.55 15.22
N SER A 663 0.48 15.03 14.27
CA SER A 663 1.26 13.83 14.47
C SER A 663 2.72 14.19 14.29
N PRO A 664 3.52 14.27 15.38
CA PRO A 664 4.91 14.73 15.32
C PRO A 664 5.82 13.82 14.50
N THR A 665 5.30 12.65 14.15
CA THR A 665 6.01 11.62 13.42
C THR A 665 5.73 11.76 11.91
N LEU A 666 4.58 12.29 11.45
CA LEU A 666 4.14 12.21 10.04
C LEU A 666 5.03 13.06 9.13
N ALA A 667 6.06 12.45 8.52
CA ALA A 667 7.10 13.15 7.76
C ALA A 667 6.53 14.04 6.65
N GLY A 668 6.83 15.35 6.71
CA GLY A 668 6.33 16.36 5.76
C GLY A 668 4.91 16.88 6.07
N TYR A 669 4.26 16.34 7.11
CA TYR A 669 2.92 16.70 7.55
C TYR A 669 2.81 16.86 9.07
N GLU A 670 3.92 17.05 9.78
CA GLU A 670 4.00 16.96 11.24
C GLU A 670 3.10 17.96 11.96
N ASN A 671 3.00 19.17 11.39
CA ASN A 671 2.21 20.28 11.92
C ASN A 671 0.78 20.34 11.34
N ARG A 672 0.43 19.42 10.43
CA ARG A 672 -0.89 19.38 9.81
C ARG A 672 -1.89 18.80 10.80
N THR A 673 -2.87 19.62 11.19
CA THR A 673 -4.03 19.18 11.98
C THR A 673 -5.15 18.65 11.09
N ASP A 674 -5.10 18.85 9.78
CA ASP A 674 -6.08 18.36 8.83
C ASP A 674 -5.88 16.88 8.46
N VAL A 675 -4.71 16.31 8.78
CA VAL A 675 -4.46 14.87 8.67
C VAL A 675 -5.13 14.16 9.85
N SER A 676 -6.08 13.29 9.56
CA SER A 676 -6.83 12.53 10.55
C SER A 676 -6.60 11.03 10.38
N LEU A 677 -6.76 10.26 11.45
CA LEU A 677 -6.83 8.80 11.41
C LEU A 677 -7.94 8.31 10.46
N GLN A 678 -8.94 9.16 10.17
CA GLN A 678 -9.96 8.92 9.15
C GLN A 678 -9.41 8.91 7.72
N LEU A 679 -8.36 9.70 7.45
CA LEU A 679 -7.68 9.82 6.16
C LEU A 679 -6.38 9.02 6.08
N MET A 680 -5.90 8.52 7.22
CA MET A 680 -4.74 7.65 7.28
C MET A 680 -5.14 6.21 6.94
N VAL A 681 -4.27 5.58 6.17
CA VAL A 681 -4.40 4.17 5.83
C VAL A 681 -3.22 3.40 6.37
N ASN A 682 -3.50 2.27 7.01
CA ASN A 682 -2.45 1.36 7.47
C ASN A 682 -1.91 0.51 6.32
N ASN A 683 -0.92 -0.33 6.61
CA ASN A 683 -0.27 -1.17 5.60
C ASN A 683 -1.15 -2.35 5.14
N TYR A 684 -2.38 -2.47 5.64
CA TYR A 684 -3.39 -3.39 5.09
C TYR A 684 -4.39 -2.67 4.18
N CYS A 685 -4.12 -1.41 3.81
CA CYS A 685 -5.04 -0.59 3.03
C CYS A 685 -6.42 -0.43 3.70
N ILE A 686 -6.44 -0.53 5.04
CA ILE A 686 -7.63 -0.31 5.85
C ILE A 686 -7.65 1.17 6.21
N ALA A 687 -8.72 1.84 5.79
CA ALA A 687 -9.08 3.17 6.23
C ALA A 687 -10.22 3.06 7.24
N ILE A 688 -10.25 3.98 8.21
CA ILE A 688 -11.39 4.11 9.10
C ILE A 688 -12.65 4.48 8.31
N GLY A 689 -12.53 5.37 7.31
CA GLY A 689 -13.69 5.76 6.49
C GLY A 689 -14.43 4.58 5.85
N SER A 690 -13.72 3.53 5.43
CA SER A 690 -14.34 2.32 4.86
C SER A 690 -14.80 1.28 5.89
N ASN A 691 -14.44 1.43 7.16
CA ASN A 691 -14.76 0.48 8.23
C ASN A 691 -15.21 1.17 9.52
N GLN A 692 -15.87 2.31 9.38
CA GLN A 692 -16.14 3.24 10.49
C GLN A 692 -16.82 2.54 11.66
N TYR A 693 -17.87 1.77 11.41
CA TYR A 693 -18.56 0.99 12.45
C TYR A 693 -17.61 0.06 13.23
N ALA A 694 -16.74 -0.68 12.55
CA ALA A 694 -15.83 -1.62 13.20
C ALA A 694 -14.71 -0.89 13.94
N CYS A 695 -14.11 0.14 13.34
CA CYS A 695 -13.07 0.93 13.97
C CYS A 695 -13.61 1.73 15.17
N ALA A 696 -14.84 2.24 15.07
CA ALA A 696 -15.51 2.99 16.11
C ALA A 696 -15.88 2.15 17.33
N THR A 697 -15.86 0.81 17.24
CA THR A 697 -15.95 -0.04 18.44
C THR A 697 -14.78 0.17 19.42
N CYS A 698 -13.65 0.70 18.93
CA CYS A 698 -12.50 1.10 19.74
C CYS A 698 -12.45 2.62 20.00
N HIS A 699 -13.40 3.40 19.47
CA HIS A 699 -13.46 4.83 19.75
C HIS A 699 -14.00 5.06 21.16
N ILE A 700 -13.57 6.15 21.77
CA ILE A 700 -13.92 6.54 23.13
C ILE A 700 -15.31 7.21 23.22
N GLY A 701 -16.23 6.87 22.32
CA GLY A 701 -17.56 7.47 22.22
C GLY A 701 -18.66 6.43 21.98
N TYR A 702 -19.81 6.62 22.61
CA TYR A 702 -20.95 5.71 22.54
C TYR A 702 -21.74 5.87 21.24
N GLY A 703 -21.87 4.79 20.46
CA GLY A 703 -22.82 4.76 19.35
C GLY A 703 -22.35 5.52 18.11
N TRP A 704 -21.03 5.66 17.90
CA TRP A 704 -20.50 6.16 16.64
C TRP A 704 -20.65 5.12 15.53
N LEU A 705 -21.80 5.14 14.87
CA LEU A 705 -22.17 4.18 13.82
C LEU A 705 -21.86 4.69 12.41
N ASP A 706 -22.06 5.99 12.19
CA ASP A 706 -21.95 6.64 10.89
C ASP A 706 -21.64 8.15 11.06
N SER A 707 -21.79 8.92 9.98
CA SER A 707 -21.53 10.36 9.93
C SER A 707 -22.54 11.22 10.67
N SER A 708 -23.65 10.66 11.18
CA SER A 708 -24.64 11.38 11.99
C SER A 708 -24.25 11.52 13.47
N PHE A 709 -23.13 10.91 13.88
CA PHE A 709 -22.62 11.00 15.24
C PHE A 709 -22.24 12.45 15.61
N ASP A 710 -22.78 12.93 16.73
CA ASP A 710 -22.59 14.29 17.19
C ASP A 710 -21.31 14.40 18.04
N PHE A 711 -20.24 14.89 17.42
CA PHE A 711 -18.95 15.16 18.08
C PHE A 711 -18.99 16.35 19.05
N SER A 712 -20.09 17.12 19.09
CA SER A 712 -20.23 18.27 19.99
C SER A 712 -20.92 17.94 21.31
N ASP A 713 -21.52 16.75 21.44
CA ASP A 713 -22.20 16.31 22.65
C ASP A 713 -21.24 15.54 23.58
N PRO A 714 -20.78 16.13 24.70
CA PRO A 714 -19.90 15.45 25.64
C PRO A 714 -20.57 14.23 26.32
N ALA A 715 -21.90 14.14 26.34
CA ALA A 715 -22.59 12.97 26.89
C ALA A 715 -22.37 11.69 26.06
N GLN A 716 -21.86 11.81 24.83
CA GLN A 716 -21.49 10.67 24.00
C GLN A 716 -20.08 10.14 24.33
N ILE A 717 -19.29 10.79 25.16
CA ILE A 717 -17.96 10.29 25.55
C ILE A 717 -18.13 9.03 26.39
N ASP A 718 -17.39 7.96 26.11
CA ASP A 718 -17.23 6.83 27.01
C ASP A 718 -16.18 7.18 28.08
N CYS A 719 -16.62 7.83 29.16
CA CYS A 719 -15.70 8.19 30.24
C CYS A 719 -15.06 6.96 30.91
N LEU A 720 -15.71 5.80 30.87
CA LEU A 720 -15.21 4.57 31.51
C LEU A 720 -14.11 3.88 30.71
N VAL A 721 -14.03 4.05 29.40
CA VAL A 721 -12.89 3.49 28.63
C VAL A 721 -11.62 4.32 28.81
N CYS A 722 -11.76 5.59 29.21
CA CYS A 722 -10.67 6.52 29.46
C CYS A 722 -10.12 6.45 30.91
N HIS A 723 -10.89 5.85 31.83
CA HIS A 723 -10.60 5.75 33.27
C HIS A 723 -10.43 4.30 33.70
#